data_AF-A0A7C1EQE3-F1
#
_entry.id   AF-A0A7C1EQE3-F1
#
_cell.length_a   1.000
_cell.length_b   1.000
_cell.length_c   1.000
_cell.angle_alpha   90.00
_cell.angle_beta   90.00
_cell.angle_gamma   90.00
#
_symmetry.space_group_name_H-M   'P 1'
#
loop_
_entity.id
_entity.type
_entity.pdbx_description
1 polymer ?
#
loop_
_entity_poly.entity_id
_entity_poly.type
_entity_poly.pdbx_seq_one_letter_code
_entity_poly.pdbx_strand_id
1 'polypeptide(L)'
;MLQRQICFSGGYFVRRRRSLSNTLLVTVIAALAVGLLGPGAIAHAQNEIVLTLNVPTLWEDTLTPELLAEFEAQHPGVKVYVTFSETVFFGFGGGSSTVDERLDSTEEFVTSADVLYVDPSSLTTEDTQAGYFLDLAPLVMNDTALDTADFIPAVWQSYQWDNGIWALPLSTDLILVNYNQTAFDEAGLAYPNEHWTVDDFANAARLLTQYNADGSVAIPGMTASLGANNLNVLLRSLLSAGLYDTTTMPNAPLFTDPALETILQTWYELQQEGVVASGGGGFAEDIPLQIGGVGQRGPGNNDDSVTYASLLPGGVAGLNVQGFAVSAGTQNPELAYELAKFLTSRPELARNFFSIAPARYSLVSSTPTNENPGNGPGGGRPFGGNRTVPEEIQPVVDQGLIAGLPVSELRYTSYLSTALSEISANGGDVRSALQTAEALAISDIQTAQARYGTVSLSVAPPTPDPMLAPGEIALNCAVNLGFGGRGLGSQLPNQDQWDQVVADFVAADPEVGIVNLESVQTTDLAVLAPEYDCIILPANVVPESDLSAIINLDPLMDTDTSFDRNDIIGNTLIQLQQDNKTWALPLAIEPQMLQYNAERFALAGVAEPINGWTVDTFVDALHMLKPYDTDPSPFVANDPGATHFLMLIAAFGGLPMDYRTNPPTINFTDPTTVEAIRQVLDLIVDGYIAYNTDTFNNPAESMDTAAITTNSLNQFRGFRPPPDQENQAQDTWTTTTYPQGSQYNVVAYNITTGYISASAENREAAYRFLSEVARNPHLFSGMPVRQSLVNDPTVVASQGTEIAAVYQQIDALLRDPNTIVFPTLTSEGGINATNFIQEYWLRRACERYMFEGADLETELAEAQLFTTAYLDCAEGIVVDITSLDAFEQQREAFEQIRACATSVDPSFELMD
;
A
#
# COMPACT_ATOMS: atom_id res chain seq x y z
N MET A 1 -0.44 -8.00 -67.08
CA MET A 1 0.00 -9.36 -67.51
C MET A 1 -0.86 -10.36 -66.73
N LEU A 2 -1.53 -11.32 -67.39
CA LEU A 2 -1.12 -12.74 -67.51
C LEU A 2 -0.79 -13.40 -66.14
N GLN A 3 -1.40 -14.53 -65.73
CA GLN A 3 -2.51 -15.31 -66.30
C GLN A 3 -3.11 -16.28 -65.23
N ARG A 4 -4.40 -16.64 -65.41
CA ARG A 4 -5.03 -18.00 -65.38
C ARG A 4 -4.31 -19.23 -64.76
N GLN A 5 -4.97 -20.35 -64.37
CA GLN A 5 -6.37 -20.78 -64.08
C GLN A 5 -6.38 -22.34 -63.94
N ILE A 6 -7.38 -22.95 -63.26
CA ILE A 6 -7.69 -24.44 -63.18
C ILE A 6 -6.56 -25.34 -62.61
N CYS A 7 -6.72 -26.57 -62.09
CA CYS A 7 -7.76 -27.61 -61.87
C CYS A 7 -7.45 -28.31 -60.49
N PHE A 8 -8.10 -29.32 -59.88
CA PHE A 8 -9.30 -30.22 -60.00
C PHE A 8 -9.51 -30.84 -58.57
N SER A 9 -10.46 -31.70 -58.15
CA SER A 9 -11.73 -32.34 -58.61
C SER A 9 -12.44 -32.90 -57.33
N GLY A 10 -13.77 -33.09 -57.25
CA GLY A 10 -14.49 -34.35 -57.60
C GLY A 10 -14.46 -35.43 -56.48
N GLY A 11 -15.55 -36.06 -56.01
CA GLY A 11 -16.99 -36.01 -56.35
C GLY A 11 -17.87 -36.36 -55.13
N TYR A 12 -19.21 -36.50 -55.22
CA TYR A 12 -19.90 -37.63 -55.86
C TYR A 12 -21.35 -37.31 -56.36
N PHE A 13 -22.00 -38.31 -56.98
CA PHE A 13 -23.38 -38.29 -57.53
C PHE A 13 -24.48 -38.32 -56.43
N VAL A 14 -25.80 -38.11 -56.65
CA VAL A 14 -26.74 -38.70 -57.64
C VAL A 14 -27.89 -37.72 -58.06
N ARG A 15 -28.59 -38.07 -59.15
CA ARG A 15 -29.64 -37.32 -59.89
C ARG A 15 -31.10 -37.59 -59.43
N ARG A 16 -31.99 -36.62 -59.77
CA ARG A 16 -33.40 -36.78 -60.27
C ARG A 16 -34.47 -37.27 -59.25
N ARG A 17 -35.80 -37.04 -59.42
CA ARG A 17 -36.64 -36.02 -60.13
C ARG A 17 -38.13 -36.40 -59.89
N ARG A 18 -39.01 -35.46 -59.48
CA ARG A 18 -40.50 -35.45 -59.72
C ARG A 18 -41.31 -36.66 -59.15
N SER A 19 -42.59 -36.58 -58.79
CA SER A 19 -43.63 -35.53 -58.69
C SER A 19 -44.88 -36.16 -58.02
N LEU A 20 -45.92 -35.36 -57.68
CA LEU A 20 -47.28 -35.76 -57.22
C LEU A 20 -47.38 -36.17 -55.73
N SER A 21 -48.49 -35.96 -55.01
CA SER A 21 -49.49 -34.87 -55.07
C SER A 21 -50.42 -34.92 -53.84
N ASN A 22 -50.77 -33.76 -53.29
CA ASN A 22 -51.86 -33.53 -52.30
C ASN A 22 -51.61 -34.19 -50.91
N THR A 23 -52.26 -33.81 -49.79
CA THR A 23 -53.47 -32.97 -49.58
C THR A 23 -53.47 -32.30 -48.19
N LEU A 24 -54.39 -31.34 -47.96
CA LEU A 24 -54.79 -30.66 -46.70
C LEU A 24 -53.83 -29.58 -46.13
N LEU A 25 -54.30 -28.46 -45.52
CA LEU A 25 -55.58 -27.73 -45.62
C LEU A 25 -55.45 -26.32 -44.96
N VAL A 26 -56.39 -25.39 -45.24
CA VAL A 26 -56.67 -24.10 -44.50
C VAL A 26 -55.55 -23.02 -44.57
N THR A 27 -55.60 -21.87 -45.26
CA THR A 27 -56.57 -20.76 -45.50
C THR A 27 -56.77 -19.80 -44.31
N VAL A 28 -56.83 -18.46 -44.43
CA VAL A 28 -56.82 -17.57 -45.61
C VAL A 28 -56.26 -16.16 -45.26
N ILE A 29 -56.05 -15.32 -46.28
CA ILE A 29 -55.39 -14.00 -46.20
C ILE A 29 -56.40 -12.83 -46.16
N ALA A 30 -55.95 -11.69 -45.61
CA ALA A 30 -56.43 -10.30 -45.74
C ALA A 30 -57.65 -9.80 -44.93
N ALA A 31 -57.34 -8.86 -44.03
CA ALA A 31 -58.06 -7.58 -43.91
C ALA A 31 -57.03 -6.47 -43.64
N LEU A 32 -57.10 -5.35 -44.36
CA LEU A 32 -56.18 -4.20 -44.22
C LEU A 32 -57.01 -2.91 -44.24
N ALA A 33 -57.49 -2.48 -43.07
CA ALA A 33 -58.06 -1.17 -42.80
C ALA A 33 -58.34 -1.01 -41.28
N VAL A 34 -58.24 0.22 -40.77
CA VAL A 34 -58.55 0.65 -39.38
C VAL A 34 -57.61 0.02 -38.32
N GLY A 35 -56.82 0.76 -37.53
CA GLY A 35 -56.72 2.22 -37.33
C GLY A 35 -57.26 2.64 -35.96
N LEU A 36 -56.49 3.41 -35.20
CA LEU A 36 -56.72 3.76 -33.78
C LEU A 36 -56.63 2.60 -32.77
N LEU A 37 -55.41 2.11 -32.55
CA LEU A 37 -54.83 2.14 -31.20
C LEU A 37 -53.56 2.99 -31.28
N GLY A 38 -53.22 3.70 -30.19
CA GLY A 38 -52.12 4.66 -30.19
C GLY A 38 -50.75 4.00 -30.34
N PRO A 39 -49.70 4.74 -30.74
CA PRO A 39 -48.34 4.25 -30.60
C PRO A 39 -48.06 4.05 -29.11
N GLY A 40 -48.02 2.79 -28.69
CA GLY A 40 -47.38 2.43 -27.42
C GLY A 40 -45.88 2.77 -27.50
N ALA A 41 -45.22 2.77 -26.35
CA ALA A 41 -43.77 2.95 -26.29
C ALA A 41 -43.05 1.83 -27.05
N ILE A 42 -42.78 2.05 -28.33
CA ILE A 42 -41.57 1.54 -28.95
C ILE A 42 -40.45 2.36 -28.31
N ALA A 43 -39.94 1.88 -27.18
CA ALA A 43 -38.68 2.36 -26.65
C ALA A 43 -37.67 2.20 -27.79
N HIS A 44 -37.11 3.32 -28.25
CA HIS A 44 -35.83 3.23 -28.94
C HIS A 44 -34.84 2.76 -27.88
N ALA A 45 -34.29 1.56 -28.08
CA ALA A 45 -32.95 1.30 -27.60
C ALA A 45 -32.03 2.27 -28.36
N GLN A 46 -31.88 3.47 -27.79
CA GLN A 46 -30.68 4.26 -28.03
C GLN A 46 -29.51 3.41 -27.53
N ASN A 47 -28.41 3.36 -28.26
CA ASN A 47 -27.18 2.86 -27.67
C ASN A 47 -26.84 3.81 -26.54
N GLU A 48 -26.83 3.28 -25.32
CA GLU A 48 -26.36 3.99 -24.14
C GLU A 48 -24.86 4.24 -24.30
N ILE A 49 -24.43 5.48 -24.10
CA ILE A 49 -23.02 5.86 -24.15
C ILE A 49 -22.50 5.74 -22.73
N VAL A 50 -21.69 4.73 -22.47
CA VAL A 50 -20.98 4.63 -21.19
C VAL A 50 -19.73 5.50 -21.28
N LEU A 51 -19.54 6.34 -20.27
CA LEU A 51 -18.26 6.96 -19.92
C LEU A 51 -17.69 6.26 -18.69
N THR A 52 -16.38 6.15 -18.63
CA THR A 52 -15.64 5.66 -17.47
C THR A 52 -14.89 6.80 -16.78
N LEU A 53 -14.84 6.75 -15.46
CA LEU A 53 -14.24 7.77 -14.61
C LEU A 53 -13.31 7.09 -13.58
N ASN A 54 -11.99 7.24 -13.76
CA ASN A 54 -11.00 6.76 -12.79
C ASN A 54 -10.71 7.85 -11.75
N VAL A 55 -10.86 7.50 -10.47
CA VAL A 55 -10.72 8.40 -9.32
C VAL A 55 -10.10 7.67 -8.12
N PRO A 56 -9.58 8.40 -7.12
CA PRO A 56 -9.06 7.79 -5.92
C PRO A 56 -10.13 7.03 -5.12
N THR A 57 -9.79 5.83 -4.63
CA THR A 57 -10.59 5.05 -3.66
C THR A 57 -11.28 5.89 -2.59
N LEU A 58 -10.57 6.83 -1.95
CA LEU A 58 -11.10 7.62 -0.83
C LEU A 58 -12.29 8.55 -1.20
N TRP A 59 -12.62 8.69 -2.48
CA TRP A 59 -13.78 9.43 -2.96
C TRP A 59 -15.01 8.56 -3.17
N GLU A 60 -14.98 7.26 -2.93
CA GLU A 60 -16.16 6.37 -3.01
C GLU A 60 -17.34 6.89 -2.19
N ASP A 61 -17.07 7.26 -0.93
CA ASP A 61 -18.00 7.89 0.03
C ASP A 61 -18.51 9.30 -0.43
N THR A 62 -17.97 9.84 -1.54
CA THR A 62 -18.23 11.20 -2.06
C THR A 62 -18.79 11.22 -3.49
N LEU A 63 -18.38 10.29 -4.37
CA LEU A 63 -18.82 10.13 -5.76
C LEU A 63 -20.04 9.22 -5.85
N THR A 64 -21.06 9.51 -5.02
CA THR A 64 -22.27 8.69 -4.96
C THR A 64 -23.04 8.73 -6.28
N PRO A 65 -23.89 7.71 -6.56
CA PRO A 65 -24.72 7.69 -7.76
C PRO A 65 -25.61 8.93 -7.93
N GLU A 66 -26.03 9.58 -6.84
CA GLU A 66 -26.79 10.83 -6.86
C GLU A 66 -25.98 12.01 -7.42
N LEU A 67 -24.67 12.10 -7.11
CA LEU A 67 -23.80 13.16 -7.59
C LEU A 67 -23.63 13.06 -9.12
N LEU A 68 -23.50 11.84 -9.64
CA LEU A 68 -23.37 11.56 -11.07
C LEU A 68 -24.72 11.62 -11.81
N ALA A 69 -25.83 11.33 -11.14
CA ALA A 69 -27.17 11.42 -11.72
C ALA A 69 -27.54 12.85 -12.19
N GLU A 70 -26.95 13.91 -11.61
CA GLU A 70 -27.09 15.27 -12.15
C GLU A 70 -26.49 15.40 -13.55
N PHE A 71 -25.35 14.76 -13.82
CA PHE A 71 -24.72 14.75 -15.14
C PHE A 71 -25.52 13.89 -16.13
N GLU A 72 -25.91 12.67 -15.76
CA GLU A 72 -26.73 11.80 -16.61
C GLU A 72 -28.08 12.43 -16.99
N ALA A 73 -28.70 13.19 -16.07
CA ALA A 73 -29.92 13.94 -16.34
C ALA A 73 -29.73 15.11 -17.32
N GLN A 74 -28.51 15.69 -17.39
CA GLN A 74 -28.13 16.72 -18.34
C GLN A 74 -27.71 16.15 -19.71
N HIS A 75 -27.25 14.89 -19.75
CA HIS A 75 -26.82 14.18 -20.96
C HIS A 75 -27.64 12.88 -21.21
N PRO A 76 -28.92 12.98 -21.62
CA PRO A 76 -29.81 11.82 -21.70
C PRO A 76 -29.32 10.70 -22.65
N GLY A 77 -29.12 9.51 -22.09
CA GLY A 77 -28.55 8.36 -22.79
C GLY A 77 -27.03 8.22 -22.62
N VAL A 78 -26.42 9.03 -21.75
CA VAL A 78 -25.08 8.80 -21.19
C VAL A 78 -25.22 8.14 -19.81
N LYS A 79 -24.29 7.23 -19.52
CA LYS A 79 -24.07 6.61 -18.21
C LYS A 79 -22.64 6.83 -17.75
N VAL A 80 -22.43 7.08 -16.46
CA VAL A 80 -21.06 7.19 -15.89
C VAL A 80 -20.81 5.98 -14.99
N TYR A 81 -19.76 5.22 -15.32
CA TYR A 81 -19.23 4.14 -14.50
C TYR A 81 -17.94 4.63 -13.81
N VAL A 82 -17.82 4.38 -12.51
CA VAL A 82 -16.65 4.80 -11.73
C VAL A 82 -15.72 3.61 -11.55
N THR A 83 -14.43 3.81 -11.81
CA THR A 83 -13.36 2.91 -11.40
C THR A 83 -12.55 3.59 -10.29
N PHE A 84 -12.31 2.86 -9.20
CA PHE A 84 -11.47 3.34 -8.12
C PHE A 84 -10.03 2.87 -8.33
N SER A 85 -9.08 3.77 -8.12
CA SER A 85 -7.65 3.45 -8.13
C SER A 85 -6.97 3.93 -6.86
N GLU A 86 -5.86 3.27 -6.55
CA GLU A 86 -4.88 3.80 -5.62
C GLU A 86 -4.09 4.91 -6.31
N THR A 87 -4.27 6.15 -5.86
CA THR A 87 -3.27 7.19 -6.12
C THR A 87 -2.18 7.09 -5.05
N VAL A 88 -0.91 7.30 -5.43
CA VAL A 88 0.22 7.14 -4.49
C VAL A 88 0.40 8.41 -3.63
N PHE A 89 -0.57 8.65 -2.74
CA PHE A 89 -0.79 9.90 -1.99
C PHE A 89 0.41 10.44 -1.19
N PHE A 90 1.37 9.59 -0.86
CA PHE A 90 2.56 9.96 -0.08
C PHE A 90 3.79 10.29 -0.95
N GLY A 91 3.68 10.26 -2.27
CA GLY A 91 4.79 10.59 -3.18
C GLY A 91 5.88 9.51 -3.29
N PHE A 92 5.64 8.31 -2.75
CA PHE A 92 6.52 7.14 -2.96
C PHE A 92 6.39 6.53 -4.37
N GLY A 93 5.52 7.07 -5.23
CA GLY A 93 5.42 6.74 -6.66
C GLY A 93 6.57 7.37 -7.44
N GLY A 94 7.77 6.84 -7.23
CA GLY A 94 9.01 7.44 -7.73
C GLY A 94 10.29 6.74 -7.28
N GLY A 95 10.26 5.41 -7.10
CA GLY A 95 11.48 4.62 -7.23
C GLY A 95 12.10 4.80 -8.63
N SER A 96 13.37 4.43 -8.81
CA SER A 96 14.12 4.74 -10.04
C SER A 96 13.73 3.86 -11.25
N SER A 97 12.50 4.02 -11.72
CA SER A 97 12.00 3.45 -12.97
C SER A 97 12.44 4.26 -14.18
N THR A 98 12.71 3.61 -15.31
CA THR A 98 13.00 4.32 -16.56
C THR A 98 11.76 4.96 -17.17
N VAL A 99 12.00 5.83 -18.16
CA VAL A 99 10.95 6.43 -18.98
C VAL A 99 10.04 5.38 -19.63
N ASP A 100 10.54 4.20 -20.01
CA ASP A 100 9.71 3.17 -20.64
C ASP A 100 8.77 2.50 -19.63
N GLU A 101 9.22 2.18 -18.41
CA GLU A 101 8.36 1.66 -17.34
C GLU A 101 7.30 2.68 -16.89
N ARG A 102 7.69 3.96 -16.77
CA ARG A 102 6.75 5.05 -16.49
C ARG A 102 5.71 5.20 -17.60
N LEU A 103 6.12 5.16 -18.86
CA LEU A 103 5.18 5.28 -19.99
C LEU A 103 4.28 4.04 -20.12
N ASP A 104 4.76 2.83 -19.81
CA ASP A 104 3.92 1.62 -19.74
C ASP A 104 2.85 1.76 -18.64
N SER A 105 3.22 2.25 -17.45
CA SER A 105 2.27 2.50 -16.36
C SER A 105 1.27 3.62 -16.70
N THR A 106 1.70 4.71 -17.35
CA THR A 106 0.75 5.73 -17.83
C THR A 106 -0.17 5.18 -18.92
N GLU A 107 0.30 4.29 -19.80
CA GLU A 107 -0.53 3.67 -20.84
C GLU A 107 -1.66 2.80 -20.26
N GLU A 108 -1.36 2.00 -19.24
CA GLU A 108 -2.35 1.28 -18.44
C GLU A 108 -3.34 2.27 -17.77
N PHE A 109 -2.83 3.31 -17.12
CA PHE A 109 -3.67 4.31 -16.46
C PHE A 109 -4.63 5.02 -17.43
N VAL A 110 -4.15 5.53 -18.57
CA VAL A 110 -5.01 6.24 -19.54
C VAL A 110 -5.94 5.31 -20.33
N THR A 111 -5.70 4.00 -20.37
CA THR A 111 -6.63 3.05 -20.98
C THR A 111 -7.71 2.56 -20.01
N SER A 112 -7.55 2.79 -18.70
CA SER A 112 -8.52 2.42 -17.66
C SER A 112 -9.82 3.23 -17.67
N ALA A 113 -9.82 4.49 -18.15
CA ALA A 113 -11.01 5.34 -18.17
C ALA A 113 -10.99 6.49 -19.20
N ASP A 114 -12.18 6.98 -19.58
CA ASP A 114 -12.36 8.17 -20.43
C ASP A 114 -11.92 9.46 -19.73
N VAL A 115 -12.24 9.58 -18.44
CA VAL A 115 -11.88 10.71 -17.56
C VAL A 115 -11.04 10.20 -16.39
N LEU A 116 -9.96 10.92 -16.09
CA LEU A 116 -8.90 10.47 -15.18
C LEU A 116 -8.63 11.57 -14.14
N TYR A 117 -8.70 11.26 -12.85
CA TYR A 117 -8.13 12.13 -11.82
C TYR A 117 -6.60 12.23 -11.99
N VAL A 118 -6.05 13.44 -11.88
CA VAL A 118 -4.61 13.69 -12.08
C VAL A 118 -4.05 14.71 -11.09
N ASP A 119 -2.76 14.58 -10.81
CA ASP A 119 -1.93 15.47 -10.00
C ASP A 119 -0.52 15.58 -10.64
N PRO A 120 0.45 16.34 -10.07
CA PRO A 120 1.77 16.55 -10.69
C PRO A 120 2.66 15.31 -10.81
N SER A 121 2.29 14.17 -10.22
CA SER A 121 3.00 12.89 -10.34
C SER A 121 2.44 11.99 -11.44
N SER A 122 1.15 12.14 -11.76
CA SER A 122 0.39 11.29 -12.70
C SER A 122 0.18 11.91 -14.09
N LEU A 123 0.71 13.12 -14.34
CA LEU A 123 0.63 13.80 -15.64
C LEU A 123 1.92 14.59 -15.91
N THR A 124 2.87 14.01 -16.64
CA THR A 124 4.17 14.62 -16.96
C THR A 124 4.27 15.11 -18.41
N THR A 125 5.34 15.86 -18.73
CA THR A 125 5.64 16.32 -20.09
C THR A 125 5.78 15.16 -21.07
N GLU A 126 6.39 14.07 -20.62
CA GLU A 126 6.68 12.86 -21.38
C GLU A 126 5.37 12.19 -21.81
N ASP A 127 4.39 12.03 -20.91
CA ASP A 127 3.07 11.45 -21.22
C ASP A 127 2.30 12.27 -22.26
N THR A 128 2.38 13.61 -22.18
CA THR A 128 1.75 14.50 -23.17
C THR A 128 2.45 14.44 -24.53
N GLN A 129 3.75 14.16 -24.58
CA GLN A 129 4.51 14.01 -25.83
C GLN A 129 4.45 12.58 -26.41
N ALA A 130 4.16 11.57 -25.59
CA ALA A 130 3.71 10.25 -26.03
C ALA A 130 2.26 10.27 -26.57
N GLY A 131 1.47 11.29 -26.21
CA GLY A 131 0.10 11.48 -26.67
C GLY A 131 -0.92 10.64 -25.90
N TYR A 132 -0.64 10.33 -24.63
CA TYR A 132 -1.51 9.55 -23.75
C TYR A 132 -2.73 10.34 -23.23
N PHE A 133 -2.57 11.65 -23.04
CA PHE A 133 -3.65 12.57 -22.64
C PHE A 133 -4.14 13.41 -23.83
N LEU A 134 -5.44 13.69 -23.85
CA LEU A 134 -6.08 14.53 -24.87
C LEU A 134 -5.78 16.02 -24.61
N ASP A 135 -5.27 16.72 -25.63
CA ASP A 135 -5.22 18.19 -25.59
C ASP A 135 -6.64 18.77 -25.59
N LEU A 136 -7.02 19.38 -24.46
CA LEU A 136 -8.31 20.02 -24.25
C LEU A 136 -8.37 21.45 -24.82
N ALA A 137 -7.26 22.04 -25.27
CA ALA A 137 -7.24 23.41 -25.76
C ALA A 137 -8.27 23.69 -26.88
N PRO A 138 -8.50 22.79 -27.87
CA PRO A 138 -9.54 22.97 -28.89
C PRO A 138 -10.97 22.96 -28.33
N LEU A 139 -11.21 22.19 -27.26
CA LEU A 139 -12.51 22.09 -26.58
C LEU A 139 -12.75 23.33 -25.71
N VAL A 140 -11.78 23.69 -24.88
CA VAL A 140 -11.78 24.90 -24.04
C VAL A 140 -11.93 26.19 -24.86
N MET A 141 -11.29 26.29 -26.03
CA MET A 141 -11.44 27.45 -26.92
C MET A 141 -12.82 27.55 -27.61
N ASN A 142 -13.59 26.46 -27.64
CA ASN A 142 -14.91 26.41 -28.27
C ASN A 142 -16.07 26.41 -27.25
N ASP A 143 -15.81 26.04 -26.00
CA ASP A 143 -16.78 26.09 -24.91
C ASP A 143 -17.05 27.53 -24.46
N THR A 144 -18.28 28.00 -24.68
CA THR A 144 -18.73 29.34 -24.26
C THR A 144 -19.40 29.35 -22.88
N ALA A 145 -19.48 28.21 -22.20
CA ALA A 145 -20.00 28.07 -20.84
C ALA A 145 -18.89 27.96 -19.77
N LEU A 146 -17.66 27.60 -20.13
CA LEU A 146 -16.51 27.62 -19.22
C LEU A 146 -15.97 29.05 -19.03
N ASP A 147 -16.29 29.66 -17.88
CA ASP A 147 -15.63 30.91 -17.48
C ASP A 147 -14.22 30.60 -16.95
N THR A 148 -13.19 30.87 -17.76
CA THR A 148 -11.79 30.70 -17.35
C THR A 148 -11.31 31.78 -16.37
N ALA A 149 -12.05 32.88 -16.20
CA ALA A 149 -11.76 33.90 -15.19
C ALA A 149 -12.34 33.56 -13.80
N ASP A 150 -13.13 32.48 -13.68
CA ASP A 150 -13.52 31.90 -12.40
C ASP A 150 -12.37 31.12 -11.74
N PHE A 151 -11.34 30.72 -12.48
CA PHE A 151 -10.20 30.00 -11.91
C PHE A 151 -9.16 30.95 -11.30
N ILE A 152 -8.49 30.49 -10.24
CA ILE A 152 -7.28 31.12 -9.71
C ILE A 152 -6.19 31.06 -10.82
N PRO A 153 -5.62 32.19 -11.30
CA PRO A 153 -4.84 32.20 -12.53
C PRO A 153 -3.63 31.25 -12.57
N ALA A 154 -2.88 31.12 -11.48
CA ALA A 154 -1.76 30.18 -11.41
C ALA A 154 -2.24 28.72 -11.37
N VAL A 155 -3.33 28.43 -10.66
CA VAL A 155 -3.94 27.08 -10.63
C VAL A 155 -4.46 26.69 -12.01
N TRP A 156 -5.04 27.63 -12.77
CA TRP A 156 -5.40 27.44 -14.18
C TRP A 156 -4.18 27.16 -15.06
N GLN A 157 -3.08 27.89 -14.86
CA GLN A 157 -1.86 27.74 -15.65
C GLN A 157 -1.17 26.37 -15.43
N SER A 158 -1.34 25.73 -14.26
CA SER A 158 -0.63 24.48 -13.91
C SER A 158 -0.69 23.37 -14.95
N TYR A 159 -1.81 23.18 -15.66
CA TYR A 159 -1.95 22.15 -16.71
C TYR A 159 -1.76 22.67 -18.14
N GLN A 160 -1.03 23.78 -18.33
CA GLN A 160 -0.83 24.43 -19.62
C GLN A 160 0.65 24.44 -20.01
N TRP A 161 1.00 23.69 -21.03
CA TRP A 161 2.33 23.72 -21.64
C TRP A 161 2.29 23.34 -23.11
N ASP A 162 3.31 23.79 -23.83
CA ASP A 162 3.53 23.50 -25.26
C ASP A 162 2.35 23.88 -26.20
N ASN A 163 1.54 24.85 -25.74
CA ASN A 163 0.25 25.34 -26.26
C ASN A 163 -0.96 24.42 -26.07
N GLY A 164 -0.82 23.27 -25.39
CA GLY A 164 -1.93 22.41 -24.99
C GLY A 164 -2.51 22.78 -23.62
N ILE A 165 -3.69 22.24 -23.32
CA ILE A 165 -4.32 22.22 -21.99
C ILE A 165 -4.61 20.76 -21.65
N TRP A 166 -3.95 20.19 -20.64
CA TRP A 166 -3.90 18.73 -20.46
C TRP A 166 -4.88 18.18 -19.43
N ALA A 167 -5.36 19.04 -18.52
CA ALA A 167 -6.41 18.73 -17.54
C ALA A 167 -7.15 19.99 -17.11
N LEU A 168 -8.35 19.82 -16.53
CA LEU A 168 -9.10 20.89 -15.87
C LEU A 168 -8.81 20.86 -14.35
N PRO A 169 -8.35 21.96 -13.74
CA PRO A 169 -8.08 22.00 -12.30
C PRO A 169 -9.34 21.86 -11.44
N LEU A 170 -9.20 21.13 -10.34
CA LEU A 170 -10.21 20.92 -9.31
C LEU A 170 -9.89 21.76 -8.05
N SER A 171 -8.69 21.60 -7.52
CA SER A 171 -8.27 22.09 -6.21
C SER A 171 -6.74 22.19 -6.11
N THR A 172 -6.23 22.89 -5.09
CA THR A 172 -4.78 23.09 -4.88
C THR A 172 -4.39 23.04 -3.40
N ASP A 173 -3.17 22.60 -3.16
CA ASP A 173 -2.40 22.83 -1.93
C ASP A 173 -1.24 23.80 -2.23
N LEU A 174 -0.63 24.35 -1.17
CA LEU A 174 0.54 25.23 -1.23
C LEU A 174 1.74 24.61 -0.52
N ILE A 175 2.90 24.67 -1.16
CA ILE A 175 4.21 24.40 -0.58
C ILE A 175 4.85 25.72 -0.16
N LEU A 176 5.20 25.83 1.13
CA LEU A 176 5.72 27.02 1.80
C LEU A 176 7.03 26.72 2.55
N VAL A 177 7.66 27.77 3.08
CA VAL A 177 8.78 27.65 4.03
C VAL A 177 8.21 27.73 5.45
N ASN A 178 8.05 26.59 6.11
CA ASN A 178 7.56 26.49 7.48
C ASN A 178 8.75 26.55 8.47
N TYR A 179 8.60 27.24 9.61
CA TYR A 179 9.71 27.42 10.56
C TYR A 179 9.27 27.55 12.02
N ASN A 180 10.14 27.10 12.94
CA ASN A 180 9.99 27.29 14.38
C ASN A 180 10.57 28.64 14.80
N GLN A 181 9.72 29.59 15.19
CA GLN A 181 10.17 30.93 15.57
C GLN A 181 11.13 30.92 16.77
N THR A 182 10.91 30.07 17.76
CA THR A 182 11.75 29.97 18.98
C THR A 182 13.17 29.53 18.64
N ALA A 183 13.34 28.49 17.80
CA ALA A 183 14.65 28.02 17.37
C ALA A 183 15.42 29.09 16.58
N PHE A 184 14.72 29.88 15.75
CA PHE A 184 15.30 31.03 15.06
C PHE A 184 15.73 32.15 16.03
N ASP A 185 14.91 32.48 17.03
CA ASP A 185 15.22 33.49 18.05
C ASP A 185 16.41 33.06 18.94
N GLU A 186 16.49 31.77 19.31
CA GLU A 186 17.60 31.20 20.08
C GLU A 186 18.92 31.13 19.29
N ALA A 187 18.85 30.80 17.99
CA ALA A 187 19.98 30.88 17.07
C ALA A 187 20.38 32.34 16.71
N GLY A 188 19.53 33.33 17.03
CA GLY A 188 19.73 34.74 16.67
C GLY A 188 19.59 35.02 15.17
N LEU A 189 18.84 34.18 14.45
CA LEU A 189 18.59 34.29 13.01
C LEU A 189 17.48 35.29 12.68
N ALA A 190 17.49 35.81 11.46
CA ALA A 190 16.32 36.45 10.87
C ALA A 190 15.40 35.38 10.27
N TYR A 191 14.08 35.59 10.31
CA TYR A 191 13.11 34.61 9.80
C TYR A 191 13.11 34.50 8.26
N PRO A 192 12.61 33.37 7.71
CA PRO A 192 12.36 33.19 6.27
C PRO A 192 11.52 34.31 5.63
N ASN A 193 11.88 34.68 4.39
CA ASN A 193 11.17 35.69 3.59
C ASN A 193 11.49 35.55 2.10
N GLU A 194 10.74 36.27 1.26
CA GLU A 194 10.77 36.22 -0.21
C GLU A 194 12.12 36.61 -0.86
N HIS A 195 13.08 37.12 -0.09
CA HIS A 195 14.40 37.56 -0.56
C HIS A 195 15.54 36.62 -0.14
N TRP A 196 15.24 35.51 0.54
CA TRP A 196 16.24 34.49 0.89
C TRP A 196 16.92 33.90 -0.34
N THR A 197 18.24 33.75 -0.24
CA THR A 197 19.09 33.08 -1.22
C THR A 197 19.47 31.67 -0.74
N VAL A 198 20.11 30.87 -1.61
CA VAL A 198 20.62 29.55 -1.21
C VAL A 198 21.67 29.66 -0.08
N ASP A 199 22.44 30.75 -0.03
CA ASP A 199 23.38 31.03 1.07
C ASP A 199 22.66 31.27 2.41
N ASP A 200 21.48 31.91 2.39
CA ASP A 200 20.68 32.17 3.60
C ASP A 200 20.09 30.86 4.16
N PHE A 201 19.54 30.00 3.30
CA PHE A 201 19.12 28.64 3.69
C PHE A 201 20.30 27.81 4.21
N ALA A 202 21.44 27.86 3.54
CA ALA A 202 22.64 27.13 3.93
C ALA A 202 23.25 27.62 5.25
N ASN A 203 23.11 28.90 5.57
CA ASN A 203 23.47 29.47 6.87
C ASN A 203 22.45 29.08 7.96
N ALA A 204 21.16 29.12 7.66
CA ALA A 204 20.10 28.75 8.59
C ALA A 204 20.17 27.26 8.97
N ALA A 205 20.26 26.35 7.99
CA ALA A 205 20.38 24.91 8.23
C ALA A 205 21.58 24.57 9.15
N ARG A 206 22.75 25.15 8.88
CA ARG A 206 23.96 24.96 9.72
C ARG A 206 23.81 25.50 11.14
N LEU A 207 23.09 26.60 11.35
CA LEU A 207 22.90 27.22 12.66
C LEU A 207 21.71 26.66 13.47
N LEU A 208 20.75 26.02 12.81
CA LEU A 208 19.61 25.33 13.43
C LEU A 208 19.88 23.84 13.71
N THR A 209 20.98 23.29 13.17
CA THR A 209 21.35 21.89 13.40
C THR A 209 21.77 21.68 14.85
N GLN A 210 21.18 20.66 15.49
CA GLN A 210 21.54 20.22 16.82
C GLN A 210 22.57 19.09 16.74
N TYR A 211 23.57 19.10 17.62
CA TYR A 211 24.68 18.15 17.62
C TYR A 211 24.77 17.38 18.93
N ASN A 212 25.10 16.09 18.84
CA ASN A 212 25.40 15.23 19.96
C ASN A 212 26.73 15.60 20.64
N ALA A 213 26.97 15.07 21.85
CA ALA A 213 28.16 15.34 22.64
C ALA A 213 29.48 14.84 22.01
N ASP A 214 29.41 13.97 21.00
CA ASP A 214 30.54 13.48 20.19
C ASP A 214 30.82 14.32 18.93
N GLY A 215 29.89 15.20 18.55
CA GLY A 215 29.94 16.02 17.33
C GLY A 215 29.17 15.46 16.13
N SER A 216 28.46 14.33 16.26
CA SER A 216 27.49 13.88 15.25
C SER A 216 26.25 14.77 15.22
N VAL A 217 25.51 14.80 14.11
CA VAL A 217 24.21 15.50 14.03
C VAL A 217 23.18 14.71 14.81
N ALA A 218 22.47 15.40 15.71
CA ALA A 218 21.33 14.85 16.46
C ALA A 218 20.01 15.15 15.76
N ILE A 219 19.81 16.40 15.32
CA ILE A 219 18.62 16.84 14.58
C ILE A 219 19.09 17.80 13.47
N PRO A 220 18.86 17.49 12.18
CA PRO A 220 19.19 18.39 11.07
C PRO A 220 18.46 19.73 11.20
N GLY A 221 19.13 20.82 10.84
CA GLY A 221 18.53 22.16 10.94
C GLY A 221 17.46 22.44 9.89
N MET A 222 17.39 21.66 8.80
CA MET A 222 16.42 21.83 7.73
C MET A 222 15.97 20.52 7.05
N THR A 223 14.76 20.49 6.49
CA THR A 223 14.30 19.42 5.57
C THR A 223 13.57 20.00 4.35
N ALA A 224 13.70 19.32 3.21
CA ALA A 224 12.86 19.52 2.03
C ALA A 224 12.33 18.19 1.46
N SER A 225 12.36 17.11 2.26
CA SER A 225 12.04 15.74 1.83
C SER A 225 10.65 15.26 2.25
N LEU A 226 9.80 16.15 2.82
CA LEU A 226 8.45 15.83 3.30
C LEU A 226 7.41 15.77 2.16
N GLY A 227 7.72 14.98 1.13
CA GLY A 227 6.97 14.86 -0.13
C GLY A 227 7.89 15.06 -1.34
N ALA A 228 7.79 14.17 -2.33
CA ALA A 228 8.78 14.02 -3.41
C ALA A 228 9.09 15.28 -4.24
N ASN A 229 8.18 16.26 -4.30
CA ASN A 229 8.35 17.48 -5.08
C ASN A 229 8.73 18.73 -4.27
N ASN A 230 8.83 18.66 -2.94
CA ASN A 230 9.08 19.84 -2.10
C ASN A 230 10.48 20.44 -2.37
N LEU A 231 11.51 19.59 -2.47
CA LEU A 231 12.86 20.00 -2.87
C LEU A 231 12.87 20.59 -4.30
N ASN A 232 12.21 19.93 -5.25
CA ASN A 232 12.12 20.40 -6.64
C ASN A 232 11.51 21.82 -6.73
N VAL A 233 10.48 22.07 -5.93
CA VAL A 233 9.83 23.38 -5.77
C VAL A 233 10.76 24.43 -5.15
N LEU A 234 11.50 24.09 -4.08
CA LEU A 234 12.50 24.99 -3.50
C LEU A 234 13.58 25.36 -4.54
N LEU A 235 14.17 24.36 -5.18
CA LEU A 235 15.22 24.54 -6.19
C LEU A 235 14.72 25.40 -7.36
N ARG A 236 13.48 25.20 -7.83
CA ARG A 236 12.84 26.04 -8.84
C ARG A 236 12.59 27.47 -8.35
N SER A 237 12.19 27.68 -7.10
CA SER A 237 11.92 29.03 -6.55
C SER A 237 13.17 29.91 -6.44
N LEU A 238 14.34 29.29 -6.23
CA LEU A 238 15.64 29.95 -6.21
C LEU A 238 16.11 30.39 -7.63
N LEU A 239 15.44 29.95 -8.70
CA LEU A 239 15.78 30.26 -10.10
C LEU A 239 14.87 31.33 -10.70
N SER A 240 15.48 32.22 -11.49
CA SER A 240 14.76 33.29 -12.21
C SER A 240 13.93 32.83 -13.41
N ALA A 241 14.07 31.56 -13.83
CA ALA A 241 13.40 30.95 -14.98
C ALA A 241 13.19 29.44 -14.75
N GLY A 242 12.30 28.83 -15.56
CA GLY A 242 12.11 27.38 -15.61
C GLY A 242 13.24 26.65 -16.34
N LEU A 243 13.32 25.34 -16.14
CA LEU A 243 14.37 24.46 -16.68
C LEU A 243 14.13 24.05 -18.14
N TYR A 244 13.61 24.96 -18.97
CA TYR A 244 13.19 24.67 -20.33
C TYR A 244 13.42 25.81 -21.33
N ASP A 245 13.78 25.46 -22.57
CA ASP A 245 13.99 26.41 -23.65
C ASP A 245 12.65 26.88 -24.24
N THR A 246 12.23 28.08 -23.82
CA THR A 246 11.05 28.80 -24.35
C THR A 246 11.16 29.19 -25.84
N THR A 247 12.30 28.96 -26.49
CA THR A 247 12.51 29.21 -27.92
C THR A 247 12.26 27.98 -28.81
N THR A 248 12.14 26.78 -28.24
CA THR A 248 11.71 25.57 -28.95
C THR A 248 10.24 25.24 -28.68
N MET A 249 9.61 24.47 -29.56
CA MET A 249 8.24 23.97 -29.40
C MET A 249 8.16 22.50 -29.88
N PRO A 250 7.87 21.52 -29.00
CA PRO A 250 7.80 21.62 -27.52
C PRO A 250 9.05 22.24 -26.87
N ASN A 251 8.92 22.78 -25.66
CA ASN A 251 10.05 23.34 -24.93
C ASN A 251 10.98 22.21 -24.48
N ALA A 252 12.24 22.23 -24.91
CA ALA A 252 13.24 21.24 -24.56
C ALA A 252 13.80 21.48 -23.14
N PRO A 253 14.32 20.46 -22.43
CA PRO A 253 15.07 20.64 -21.19
C PRO A 253 16.26 21.59 -21.37
N LEU A 254 16.54 22.41 -20.35
CA LEU A 254 17.64 23.38 -20.35
C LEU A 254 18.16 23.60 -18.93
N PHE A 255 19.28 22.97 -18.58
CA PHE A 255 19.88 22.97 -17.23
C PHE A 255 21.18 23.79 -17.16
N THR A 256 21.59 24.47 -18.24
CA THR A 256 22.87 25.18 -18.35
C THR A 256 22.97 26.51 -17.57
N ASP A 257 22.17 26.74 -16.52
CA ASP A 257 22.20 27.97 -15.72
C ASP A 257 23.30 27.91 -14.64
N PRO A 258 24.28 28.84 -14.62
CA PRO A 258 25.27 28.93 -13.53
C PRO A 258 24.66 29.13 -12.14
N ALA A 259 23.43 29.66 -12.04
CA ALA A 259 22.71 29.73 -10.78
C ALA A 259 22.32 28.33 -10.28
N LEU A 260 21.84 27.44 -11.17
CA LEU A 260 21.52 26.05 -10.83
C LEU A 260 22.78 25.27 -10.42
N GLU A 261 23.90 25.46 -11.13
CA GLU A 261 25.20 24.87 -10.74
C GLU A 261 25.62 25.31 -9.33
N THR A 262 25.37 26.58 -8.97
CA THR A 262 25.66 27.09 -7.63
C THR A 262 24.71 26.50 -6.58
N ILE A 263 23.40 26.45 -6.86
CA ILE A 263 22.38 25.97 -5.93
C ILE A 263 22.58 24.49 -5.61
N LEU A 264 22.83 23.63 -6.61
CA LEU A 264 23.07 22.20 -6.38
C LEU A 264 24.40 21.93 -5.68
N GLN A 265 25.44 22.73 -5.94
CA GLN A 265 26.69 22.66 -5.18
C GLN A 265 26.45 22.94 -3.69
N THR A 266 25.72 24.01 -3.36
CA THR A 266 25.38 24.34 -1.98
C THR A 266 24.48 23.27 -1.33
N TRP A 267 23.50 22.72 -2.05
CA TRP A 267 22.65 21.65 -1.52
C TRP A 267 23.44 20.37 -1.22
N TYR A 268 24.33 19.97 -2.12
CA TYR A 268 25.22 18.82 -1.90
C TYR A 268 26.16 19.04 -0.70
N GLU A 269 26.72 20.23 -0.51
CA GLU A 269 27.52 20.56 0.67
C GLU A 269 26.72 20.38 1.97
N LEU A 270 25.46 20.84 2.01
CA LEU A 270 24.59 20.66 3.17
C LEU A 270 24.25 19.19 3.44
N GLN A 271 24.06 18.38 2.39
CA GLN A 271 23.82 16.94 2.53
C GLN A 271 25.07 16.23 3.09
N GLN A 272 26.27 16.57 2.58
CA GLN A 272 27.54 16.01 3.07
C GLN A 272 27.91 16.47 4.49
N GLU A 273 27.37 17.59 4.95
CA GLU A 273 27.47 18.06 6.34
C GLU A 273 26.39 17.45 7.28
N GLY A 274 25.38 16.75 6.75
CA GLY A 274 24.26 16.18 7.51
C GLY A 274 23.27 17.21 8.06
N VAL A 275 23.39 18.49 7.69
CA VAL A 275 22.58 19.60 8.22
C VAL A 275 21.22 19.74 7.54
N VAL A 276 21.00 19.02 6.42
CA VAL A 276 19.69 18.81 5.80
C VAL A 276 19.29 17.33 5.84
N ALA A 277 18.05 17.05 6.22
CA ALA A 277 17.52 15.68 6.19
C ALA A 277 17.28 15.21 4.73
N SER A 278 17.76 14.02 4.40
CA SER A 278 17.69 13.43 3.05
C SER A 278 16.66 12.30 2.89
N GLY A 279 16.02 11.84 3.97
CA GLY A 279 15.02 10.76 3.95
C GLY A 279 13.82 11.04 4.86
N GLY A 280 12.75 10.26 4.70
CA GLY A 280 11.51 10.38 5.47
C GLY A 280 11.43 9.37 6.61
N GLY A 281 11.70 9.80 7.84
CA GLY A 281 11.51 8.99 9.05
C GLY A 281 11.84 9.75 10.33
N GLY A 282 11.05 9.55 11.39
CA GLY A 282 11.29 10.04 12.76
C GLY A 282 11.27 11.55 12.96
N PHE A 283 12.27 12.25 12.46
CA PHE A 283 12.67 13.61 12.88
C PHE A 283 11.83 14.75 12.29
N ALA A 284 10.79 14.44 11.50
CA ALA A 284 10.04 15.45 10.74
C ALA A 284 9.43 16.56 11.61
N GLU A 285 9.02 16.25 12.83
CA GLU A 285 8.35 17.20 13.73
C GLU A 285 9.32 18.08 14.54
N ASP A 286 10.60 17.71 14.63
CA ASP A 286 11.62 18.45 15.39
C ASP A 286 12.58 19.30 14.54
N ILE A 287 12.65 19.06 13.21
CA ILE A 287 13.53 19.80 12.29
C ILE A 287 13.05 21.27 12.16
N PRO A 288 13.83 22.29 12.60
CA PRO A 288 13.30 23.66 12.79
C PRO A 288 12.90 24.46 11.54
N LEU A 289 13.32 24.03 10.34
CA LEU A 289 13.06 24.71 9.06
C LEU A 289 12.64 23.67 8.01
N GLN A 290 11.48 23.85 7.38
CA GLN A 290 10.88 22.82 6.54
C GLN A 290 10.31 23.40 5.25
N ILE A 291 10.51 22.71 4.12
CA ILE A 291 9.74 22.94 2.90
C ILE A 291 8.60 21.92 2.88
N GLY A 292 7.36 22.40 3.04
CA GLY A 292 6.22 21.55 3.35
C GLY A 292 4.87 22.12 2.91
N GLY A 293 3.87 21.25 2.88
CA GLY A 293 2.47 21.60 2.65
C GLY A 293 1.81 22.28 3.85
N VAL A 294 0.74 23.03 3.61
CA VAL A 294 0.00 23.72 4.69
C VAL A 294 -0.73 22.70 5.56
N GLY A 295 -0.35 22.59 6.84
CA GLY A 295 -0.96 21.65 7.78
C GLY A 295 -0.36 20.23 7.77
N GLN A 296 0.82 20.03 7.17
CA GLN A 296 1.73 19.00 7.70
C GLN A 296 2.08 19.38 9.16
N ARG A 297 2.30 18.40 10.05
CA ARG A 297 2.73 18.67 11.44
C ARG A 297 4.01 19.49 11.40
N GLY A 298 3.93 20.71 11.96
CA GLY A 298 5.00 21.69 11.85
C GLY A 298 6.14 21.47 12.84
N PRO A 299 7.17 22.33 12.77
CA PRO A 299 8.38 22.18 13.57
C PRO A 299 8.13 22.55 15.05
N GLY A 300 7.91 21.57 15.90
CA GLY A 300 7.79 21.70 17.35
C GLY A 300 6.82 20.71 17.97
N ASN A 301 7.34 19.80 18.79
CA ASN A 301 6.60 18.78 19.54
C ASN A 301 5.33 19.30 20.28
N ASN A 302 4.23 18.53 20.18
CA ASN A 302 2.89 18.67 20.79
C ASN A 302 1.86 19.62 20.10
N ASP A 303 0.57 19.30 20.29
CA ASP A 303 -0.63 19.95 19.70
C ASP A 303 -0.78 21.47 19.96
N ASP A 304 0.03 22.07 20.84
CA ASP A 304 0.01 23.51 21.18
C ASP A 304 1.00 24.35 20.32
N SER A 305 1.74 23.77 19.37
CA SER A 305 2.79 24.48 18.63
C SER A 305 2.27 25.32 17.45
N VAL A 306 2.47 26.64 17.53
CA VAL A 306 2.10 27.57 16.44
C VAL A 306 3.13 27.45 15.31
N THR A 307 2.72 26.85 14.20
CA THR A 307 3.53 26.77 12.97
C THR A 307 3.52 28.11 12.25
N TYR A 308 4.70 28.70 12.06
CA TYR A 308 4.87 29.89 11.22
C TYR A 308 5.32 29.50 9.82
N ALA A 309 4.93 30.29 8.81
CA ALA A 309 5.27 30.07 7.41
C ALA A 309 5.68 31.37 6.70
N SER A 310 6.48 31.25 5.65
CA SER A 310 6.70 32.30 4.65
C SER A 310 6.53 31.76 3.23
N LEU A 311 6.44 32.68 2.27
CA LEU A 311 6.63 32.35 0.86
C LEU A 311 8.07 31.89 0.61
N LEU A 312 8.24 31.16 -0.49
CA LEU A 312 9.52 30.75 -1.05
C LEU A 312 10.26 31.97 -1.66
N PRO A 313 11.58 31.85 -1.91
CA PRO A 313 12.35 32.80 -2.71
C PRO A 313 11.65 33.26 -3.99
N GLY A 314 11.81 34.54 -4.32
CA GLY A 314 11.09 35.19 -5.41
C GLY A 314 9.67 35.63 -5.04
N GLY A 315 9.16 35.26 -3.85
CA GLY A 315 7.86 35.68 -3.34
C GLY A 315 6.71 34.85 -3.88
N VAL A 316 6.91 33.54 -4.01
CA VAL A 316 5.93 32.58 -4.55
C VAL A 316 5.59 31.48 -3.54
N ALA A 317 4.48 30.79 -3.75
CA ALA A 317 4.20 29.50 -3.11
C ALA A 317 4.17 28.40 -4.17
N GLY A 318 4.72 27.22 -3.90
CA GLY A 318 4.66 26.10 -4.84
C GLY A 318 3.22 25.58 -4.95
N LEU A 319 2.66 25.46 -6.14
CA LEU A 319 1.32 24.88 -6.30
C LEU A 319 1.42 23.36 -6.51
N ASN A 320 0.74 22.61 -5.64
CA ASN A 320 0.36 21.23 -5.95
C ASN A 320 -1.12 21.26 -6.39
N VAL A 321 -1.37 21.05 -7.68
CA VAL A 321 -2.71 21.16 -8.29
C VAL A 321 -3.25 19.80 -8.66
N GLN A 322 -4.50 19.55 -8.29
CA GLN A 322 -5.27 18.37 -8.64
C GLN A 322 -6.31 18.72 -9.71
N GLY A 323 -6.72 17.75 -10.53
CA GLY A 323 -7.63 18.01 -11.64
C GLY A 323 -8.14 16.74 -12.32
N PHE A 324 -8.78 16.94 -13.47
CA PHE A 324 -9.28 15.87 -14.33
C PHE A 324 -8.75 16.01 -15.75
N ALA A 325 -8.02 14.99 -16.21
CA ALA A 325 -7.60 14.82 -17.59
C ALA A 325 -8.62 13.96 -18.37
N VAL A 326 -8.48 13.93 -19.69
CA VAL A 326 -9.24 13.05 -20.59
C VAL A 326 -8.26 12.14 -21.33
N SER A 327 -8.56 10.85 -21.38
CA SER A 327 -7.74 9.87 -22.12
C SER A 327 -7.73 10.19 -23.62
N ALA A 328 -6.56 10.13 -24.26
CA ALA A 328 -6.50 10.20 -25.72
C ALA A 328 -7.13 8.98 -26.43
N GLY A 329 -7.39 7.89 -25.68
CA GLY A 329 -8.10 6.70 -26.15
C GLY A 329 -9.63 6.77 -26.05
N THR A 330 -10.21 7.84 -25.48
CA THR A 330 -11.67 7.97 -25.37
C THR A 330 -12.36 7.95 -26.74
N GLN A 331 -13.49 7.26 -26.81
CA GLN A 331 -14.36 7.28 -28.00
C GLN A 331 -15.37 8.45 -27.97
N ASN A 332 -15.43 9.20 -26.86
CA ASN A 332 -16.44 10.23 -26.59
C ASN A 332 -15.83 11.56 -26.09
N PRO A 333 -14.81 12.15 -26.76
CA PRO A 333 -13.97 13.22 -26.20
C PRO A 333 -14.75 14.48 -25.79
N GLU A 334 -15.80 14.85 -26.52
CA GLU A 334 -16.68 15.97 -26.16
C GLU A 334 -17.42 15.70 -24.83
N LEU A 335 -17.93 14.48 -24.62
CA LEU A 335 -18.67 14.12 -23.40
C LEU A 335 -17.74 13.87 -22.20
N ALA A 336 -16.55 13.30 -22.43
CA ALA A 336 -15.52 13.15 -21.41
C ALA A 336 -15.04 14.53 -20.90
N TYR A 337 -14.86 15.50 -21.80
CA TYR A 337 -14.59 16.89 -21.42
C TYR A 337 -15.73 17.54 -20.64
N GLU A 338 -17.00 17.35 -21.04
CA GLU A 338 -18.15 17.83 -20.26
C GLU A 338 -18.20 17.19 -18.86
N LEU A 339 -17.85 15.91 -18.72
CA LEU A 339 -17.76 15.23 -17.42
C LEU A 339 -16.63 15.79 -16.55
N ALA A 340 -15.42 15.97 -17.07
CA ALA A 340 -14.31 16.63 -16.36
C ALA A 340 -14.69 18.07 -15.93
N LYS A 341 -15.40 18.81 -16.78
CA LYS A 341 -15.91 20.15 -16.47
C LYS A 341 -17.01 20.13 -15.40
N PHE A 342 -17.89 19.11 -15.41
CA PHE A 342 -18.89 18.89 -14.37
C PHE A 342 -18.24 18.58 -13.03
N LEU A 343 -17.27 17.67 -12.98
CA LEU A 343 -16.56 17.27 -11.76
C LEU A 343 -15.80 18.43 -11.12
N THR A 344 -15.08 19.23 -11.91
CA THR A 344 -14.43 20.47 -11.43
C THR A 344 -15.39 21.57 -10.98
N SER A 345 -16.72 21.40 -11.11
CA SER A 345 -17.73 22.31 -10.56
C SER A 345 -18.32 21.85 -9.21
N ARG A 346 -17.97 20.66 -8.72
CA ARG A 346 -18.52 20.08 -7.49
C ARG A 346 -17.78 20.61 -6.24
N PRO A 347 -18.41 21.38 -5.34
CA PRO A 347 -17.78 21.77 -4.08
C PRO A 347 -17.46 20.57 -3.16
N GLU A 348 -18.14 19.44 -3.35
CA GLU A 348 -17.90 18.18 -2.64
C GLU A 348 -16.51 17.60 -2.96
N LEU A 349 -16.09 17.67 -4.25
CA LEU A 349 -14.80 17.18 -4.72
C LEU A 349 -13.70 18.24 -4.55
N ALA A 350 -14.03 19.52 -4.78
CA ALA A 350 -13.07 20.63 -4.74
C ALA A 350 -12.66 21.07 -3.32
N ARG A 351 -13.22 20.45 -2.27
CA ARG A 351 -12.89 20.70 -0.85
C ARG A 351 -12.45 19.41 -0.14
N ASN A 352 -11.54 18.69 -0.78
CA ASN A 352 -10.97 17.43 -0.28
C ASN A 352 -9.77 17.67 0.66
N PHE A 353 -9.42 16.63 1.44
CA PHE A 353 -8.31 16.62 2.40
C PHE A 353 -6.94 16.99 1.81
N PHE A 354 -6.71 16.75 0.52
CA PHE A 354 -5.44 17.06 -0.16
C PHE A 354 -5.35 18.51 -0.63
N SER A 355 -6.31 19.36 -0.28
CA SER A 355 -6.37 20.75 -0.72
C SER A 355 -6.65 21.74 0.42
N ILE A 356 -6.18 22.97 0.24
CA ILE A 356 -6.59 24.11 1.08
C ILE A 356 -7.56 25.05 0.35
N ALA A 357 -7.57 25.03 -0.98
CA ALA A 357 -8.46 25.86 -1.79
C ALA A 357 -9.01 25.12 -3.03
N PRO A 358 -10.31 25.28 -3.35
CA PRO A 358 -10.84 25.00 -4.68
C PRO A 358 -10.11 25.81 -5.77
N ALA A 359 -9.97 25.26 -6.97
CA ALA A 359 -9.36 25.97 -8.08
C ALA A 359 -10.20 27.15 -8.62
N ARG A 360 -11.49 27.21 -8.24
CA ARG A 360 -12.48 28.19 -8.70
C ARG A 360 -12.92 29.14 -7.59
N TYR A 361 -12.88 30.45 -7.85
CA TYR A 361 -13.35 31.51 -6.95
C TYR A 361 -14.83 31.35 -6.57
N SER A 362 -15.69 30.90 -7.50
CA SER A 362 -17.09 30.56 -7.23
C SER A 362 -17.26 29.58 -6.06
N LEU A 363 -16.41 28.56 -5.99
CA LEU A 363 -16.44 27.50 -4.97
C LEU A 363 -15.76 27.92 -3.64
N VAL A 364 -14.89 28.93 -3.64
CA VAL A 364 -14.28 29.47 -2.40
C VAL A 364 -15.35 30.07 -1.47
N SER A 365 -16.38 30.69 -2.03
CA SER A 365 -17.39 31.46 -1.26
C SER A 365 -18.64 30.68 -0.81
N SER A 366 -18.80 29.42 -1.23
CA SER A 366 -19.92 28.58 -0.81
C SER A 366 -19.70 28.01 0.59
N THR A 367 -20.56 28.40 1.54
CA THR A 367 -20.67 27.71 2.84
C THR A 367 -21.21 26.30 2.63
N PRO A 368 -20.73 25.28 3.38
CA PRO A 368 -21.32 23.95 3.36
C PRO A 368 -22.79 23.98 3.76
N THR A 369 -23.65 23.28 3.00
CA THR A 369 -25.05 23.00 3.41
C THR A 369 -25.15 21.87 4.45
N ASN A 370 -24.05 21.14 4.68
CA ASN A 370 -23.96 20.12 5.71
C ASN A 370 -23.49 20.75 7.04
N GLU A 371 -24.44 21.31 7.79
CA GLU A 371 -24.29 21.44 9.25
C GLU A 371 -24.25 20.04 9.88
N ASN A 372 -23.06 19.44 9.96
CA ASN A 372 -22.81 18.36 10.92
C ASN A 372 -21.60 18.69 11.80
N PRO A 373 -21.72 19.66 12.73
CA PRO A 373 -20.71 19.92 13.76
C PRO A 373 -20.70 18.77 14.78
N GLY A 374 -20.13 17.63 14.36
CA GLY A 374 -19.98 16.40 15.14
C GLY A 374 -18.98 16.56 16.27
N ASN A 375 -19.36 17.31 17.30
CA ASN A 375 -18.53 17.63 18.45
C ASN A 375 -18.45 16.43 19.42
N GLY A 376 -17.67 15.42 19.06
CA GLY A 376 -17.38 14.22 19.85
C GLY A 376 -15.87 13.96 19.98
N PRO A 377 -15.33 13.72 21.19
CA PRO A 377 -13.92 13.43 21.39
C PRO A 377 -13.61 11.98 20.97
N GLY A 378 -13.07 11.81 19.76
CA GLY A 378 -12.76 10.52 19.14
C GLY A 378 -13.95 9.93 18.37
N GLY A 379 -13.77 9.63 17.08
CA GLY A 379 -14.82 9.02 16.24
C GLY A 379 -14.68 9.27 14.74
N GLY A 380 -13.99 8.36 14.05
CA GLY A 380 -13.64 8.35 12.62
C GLY A 380 -14.60 8.98 11.58
N ARG A 381 -14.04 9.93 10.80
CA ARG A 381 -14.02 9.92 9.32
C ARG A 381 -12.66 10.51 8.87
N PRO A 382 -11.80 9.84 8.09
CA PRO A 382 -10.40 10.30 7.96
C PRO A 382 -10.14 11.40 6.92
N PHE A 383 -10.93 11.47 5.83
CA PHE A 383 -10.57 12.25 4.62
C PHE A 383 -11.60 13.28 4.13
N GLY A 384 -12.69 13.49 4.88
CA GLY A 384 -13.79 14.37 4.48
C GLY A 384 -13.68 15.80 5.01
N GLY A 385 -13.07 16.71 4.24
CA GLY A 385 -13.09 18.15 4.52
C GLY A 385 -11.90 18.95 3.97
N ASN A 386 -12.05 20.27 3.94
CA ASN A 386 -10.99 21.22 3.61
C ASN A 386 -9.98 21.25 4.77
N ARG A 387 -8.66 21.19 4.49
CA ARG A 387 -7.65 21.37 5.56
C ARG A 387 -7.83 22.72 6.24
N THR A 388 -7.74 22.74 7.58
CA THR A 388 -7.88 23.95 8.41
C THR A 388 -6.56 24.70 8.46
N VAL A 389 -6.56 25.94 7.96
CA VAL A 389 -5.40 26.84 7.98
C VAL A 389 -5.40 27.64 9.30
N PRO A 390 -4.29 27.67 10.08
CA PRO A 390 -4.15 28.55 11.24
C PRO A 390 -4.27 30.04 10.89
N GLU A 391 -4.89 30.84 11.77
CA GLU A 391 -5.13 32.28 11.54
C GLU A 391 -3.80 33.05 11.34
N GLU A 392 -2.72 32.57 11.97
CA GLU A 392 -1.37 33.10 11.91
C GLU A 392 -0.73 33.02 10.53
N ILE A 393 -1.05 31.99 9.73
CA ILE A 393 -0.47 31.77 8.39
C ILE A 393 -1.47 32.02 7.24
N GLN A 394 -2.76 32.23 7.54
CA GLN A 394 -3.78 32.58 6.54
C GLN A 394 -3.35 33.76 5.62
N PRO A 395 -2.70 34.85 6.10
CA PRO A 395 -2.25 35.93 5.20
C PRO A 395 -1.17 35.50 4.20
N VAL A 396 -0.33 34.52 4.57
CA VAL A 396 0.71 33.95 3.69
C VAL A 396 0.09 33.00 2.67
N VAL A 397 -0.93 32.22 3.09
CA VAL A 397 -1.73 31.38 2.20
C VAL A 397 -2.50 32.21 1.18
N ASP A 398 -3.19 33.28 1.60
CA ASP A 398 -3.89 34.21 0.71
C ASP A 398 -2.95 34.82 -0.33
N GLN A 399 -1.74 35.22 0.07
CA GLN A 399 -0.73 35.73 -0.84
C GLN A 399 -0.16 34.62 -1.76
N GLY A 400 0.03 33.41 -1.25
CA GLY A 400 0.54 32.26 -1.99
C GLY A 400 -0.41 31.75 -3.08
N LEU A 401 -1.73 31.78 -2.85
CA LEU A 401 -2.73 31.49 -3.87
C LEU A 401 -2.72 32.53 -5.03
N ILE A 402 -2.35 33.78 -4.75
CA ILE A 402 -2.21 34.84 -5.76
C ILE A 402 -0.86 34.74 -6.48
N ALA A 403 0.21 34.43 -5.76
CA ALA A 403 1.59 34.32 -6.25
C ALA A 403 2.05 32.86 -6.41
N GLY A 404 1.15 32.00 -6.90
CA GLY A 404 1.46 30.58 -7.10
C GLY A 404 2.51 30.36 -8.19
N LEU A 405 3.50 29.51 -7.92
CA LEU A 405 4.38 28.90 -8.90
C LEU A 405 3.64 27.67 -9.49
N PRO A 406 3.14 27.74 -10.72
CA PRO A 406 2.29 26.70 -11.31
C PRO A 406 3.08 25.46 -11.71
N VAL A 407 2.41 24.31 -11.79
CA VAL A 407 3.02 23.01 -12.15
C VAL A 407 3.72 23.06 -13.52
N SER A 408 3.20 23.85 -14.46
CA SER A 408 3.80 24.11 -15.77
C SER A 408 5.24 24.69 -15.71
N GLU A 409 5.59 25.37 -14.61
CA GLU A 409 6.92 25.95 -14.37
C GLU A 409 7.87 24.98 -13.64
N LEU A 410 7.38 23.82 -13.20
CA LEU A 410 8.14 22.69 -12.63
C LEU A 410 8.53 21.64 -13.68
N ARG A 411 8.27 21.89 -14.98
CA ARG A 411 8.68 20.97 -16.05
C ARG A 411 10.18 20.71 -16.00
N TYR A 412 10.52 19.41 -16.06
CA TYR A 412 11.87 18.85 -15.93
C TYR A 412 12.57 19.03 -14.57
N THR A 413 11.91 19.54 -13.51
CA THR A 413 12.55 19.61 -12.17
C THR A 413 12.74 18.26 -11.50
N SER A 414 12.01 17.22 -11.93
CA SER A 414 12.20 15.83 -11.50
C SER A 414 13.64 15.36 -11.68
N TYR A 415 14.28 15.71 -12.81
CA TYR A 415 15.67 15.35 -13.13
C TYR A 415 16.72 16.00 -12.22
N LEU A 416 16.34 16.94 -11.34
CA LEU A 416 17.25 17.48 -10.32
C LEU A 416 17.60 16.43 -9.25
N SER A 417 16.71 15.47 -8.96
CA SER A 417 17.05 14.35 -8.05
C SER A 417 18.10 13.43 -8.67
N THR A 418 17.98 13.14 -9.98
CA THR A 418 19.00 12.42 -10.76
C THR A 418 20.33 13.16 -10.74
N ALA A 419 20.33 14.48 -10.92
CA ALA A 419 21.53 15.29 -10.83
C ALA A 419 22.18 15.22 -9.44
N LEU A 420 21.41 15.32 -8.35
CA LEU A 420 21.91 15.18 -6.97
C LEU A 420 22.47 13.79 -6.67
N SER A 421 21.88 12.73 -7.22
CA SER A 421 22.41 11.36 -7.15
C SER A 421 23.75 11.25 -7.89
N GLU A 422 23.84 11.74 -9.13
CA GLU A 422 25.08 11.76 -9.92
C GLU A 422 26.19 12.62 -9.28
N ILE A 423 25.85 13.75 -8.64
CA ILE A 423 26.80 14.56 -7.85
C ILE A 423 27.40 13.72 -6.72
N SER A 424 26.55 13.00 -6.00
CA SER A 424 26.95 12.18 -4.85
C SER A 424 27.81 10.99 -5.27
N ALA A 425 27.41 10.28 -6.35
CA ALA A 425 28.13 9.13 -6.89
C ALA A 425 29.50 9.49 -7.49
N ASN A 426 29.61 10.64 -8.16
CA ASN A 426 30.84 11.07 -8.84
C ASN A 426 31.71 12.05 -8.02
N GLY A 427 31.39 12.27 -6.74
CA GLY A 427 32.23 13.04 -5.82
C GLY A 427 32.25 14.54 -6.04
N GLY A 428 31.11 15.13 -6.45
CA GLY A 428 30.90 16.58 -6.45
C GLY A 428 30.96 17.30 -7.80
N ASP A 429 31.04 16.62 -8.96
CA ASP A 429 31.03 17.32 -10.26
C ASP A 429 29.60 17.69 -10.70
N VAL A 430 29.08 18.78 -10.11
CA VAL A 430 27.77 19.36 -10.41
C VAL A 430 27.57 19.66 -11.90
N ARG A 431 28.61 20.10 -12.61
CA ARG A 431 28.48 20.41 -14.03
C ARG A 431 28.36 19.15 -14.88
N SER A 432 29.12 18.10 -14.58
CA SER A 432 28.99 16.82 -15.27
C SER A 432 27.63 16.19 -14.97
N ALA A 433 27.17 16.22 -13.71
CA ALA A 433 25.87 15.67 -13.32
C ALA A 433 24.69 16.41 -13.98
N LEU A 434 24.72 17.74 -14.04
CA LEU A 434 23.71 18.53 -14.78
C LEU A 434 23.70 18.20 -16.28
N GLN A 435 24.87 17.93 -16.88
CA GLN A 435 24.96 17.52 -18.29
C GLN A 435 24.43 16.10 -18.50
N THR A 436 24.65 15.16 -17.56
CA THR A 436 24.04 13.83 -17.57
C THR A 436 22.52 13.92 -17.46
N ALA A 437 22.00 14.71 -16.51
CA ALA A 437 20.57 14.88 -16.29
C ALA A 437 19.86 15.57 -17.48
N GLU A 438 20.49 16.59 -18.09
CA GLU A 438 19.96 17.25 -19.31
C GLU A 438 19.92 16.27 -20.49
N ALA A 439 20.98 15.46 -20.67
CA ALA A 439 21.03 14.43 -21.70
C ALA A 439 20.00 13.31 -21.48
N LEU A 440 19.73 12.92 -20.23
CA LEU A 440 18.68 11.96 -19.89
C LEU A 440 17.29 12.53 -20.20
N ALA A 441 16.95 13.73 -19.71
CA ALA A 441 15.68 14.37 -19.99
C ALA A 441 15.43 14.55 -21.50
N ILE A 442 16.48 14.86 -22.28
CA ILE A 442 16.42 14.94 -23.74
C ILE A 442 16.23 13.55 -24.39
N SER A 443 16.77 12.48 -23.80
CA SER A 443 16.58 11.09 -24.25
C SER A 443 15.17 10.59 -23.97
N ASP A 444 14.67 10.82 -22.77
CA ASP A 444 13.34 10.39 -22.31
C ASP A 444 12.23 11.04 -23.13
N ILE A 445 12.36 12.34 -23.40
CA ILE A 445 11.45 13.07 -24.30
C ILE A 445 11.51 12.51 -25.74
N GLN A 446 12.67 12.01 -26.21
CA GLN A 446 12.75 11.32 -27.50
C GLN A 446 12.09 9.93 -27.49
N THR A 447 12.19 9.18 -26.39
CA THR A 447 11.46 7.91 -26.20
C THR A 447 9.96 8.14 -26.20
N ALA A 448 9.47 9.12 -25.43
CA ALA A 448 8.07 9.53 -25.42
C ALA A 448 7.57 9.91 -26.83
N GLN A 449 8.27 10.83 -27.52
CA GLN A 449 7.94 11.20 -28.90
C GLN A 449 7.97 10.02 -29.89
N ALA A 450 8.76 8.97 -29.63
CA ALA A 450 8.80 7.76 -30.45
C ALA A 450 7.60 6.82 -30.21
N ARG A 451 6.92 6.90 -29.05
CA ARG A 451 5.64 6.22 -28.78
C ARG A 451 4.44 6.90 -29.43
N TYR A 452 4.54 8.19 -29.78
CA TYR A 452 3.42 8.97 -30.33
C TYR A 452 2.80 8.32 -31.57
N GLY A 453 1.58 7.79 -31.40
CA GLY A 453 0.82 7.13 -32.47
C GLY A 453 1.37 5.76 -32.92
N THR A 454 2.29 5.14 -32.19
CA THR A 454 2.61 3.70 -32.38
C THR A 454 1.66 2.81 -31.58
N VAL A 455 1.20 3.31 -30.43
CA VAL A 455 0.18 2.71 -29.56
C VAL A 455 -1.22 3.01 -30.08
N SER A 456 -2.13 2.04 -29.97
CA SER A 456 -3.54 2.18 -30.35
C SER A 456 -4.42 2.28 -29.10
N LEU A 457 -4.29 3.40 -28.37
CA LEU A 457 -5.09 3.67 -27.17
C LEU A 457 -6.59 3.49 -27.45
N SER A 458 -7.25 2.73 -26.60
CA SER A 458 -8.70 2.62 -26.55
C SER A 458 -9.09 2.38 -25.11
N VAL A 459 -9.94 3.23 -24.56
CA VAL A 459 -10.59 2.95 -23.28
C VAL A 459 -11.47 1.72 -23.46
N ALA A 460 -11.40 0.77 -22.54
CA ALA A 460 -12.27 -0.40 -22.53
C ALA A 460 -13.66 -0.01 -22.01
N PRO A 461 -14.77 -0.40 -22.68
CA PRO A 461 -16.08 -0.28 -22.06
C PRO A 461 -16.12 -1.21 -20.84
N PRO A 462 -16.69 -0.77 -19.70
CA PRO A 462 -16.74 -1.60 -18.50
C PRO A 462 -17.57 -2.86 -18.80
N THR A 463 -17.14 -3.99 -18.24
CA THR A 463 -17.90 -5.24 -18.29
C THR A 463 -19.27 -5.01 -17.63
N PRO A 464 -20.39 -5.16 -18.37
CA PRO A 464 -21.70 -4.97 -17.76
C PRO A 464 -21.95 -6.01 -16.68
N ASP A 465 -22.48 -5.58 -15.54
CA ASP A 465 -22.86 -6.47 -14.43
C ASP A 465 -23.68 -7.65 -14.98
N PRO A 466 -23.31 -8.91 -14.69
CA PRO A 466 -24.07 -10.06 -15.19
C PRO A 466 -25.52 -9.99 -14.70
N MET A 467 -26.48 -10.03 -15.61
CA MET A 467 -27.88 -10.13 -15.20
C MET A 467 -28.18 -11.57 -14.77
N LEU A 468 -28.18 -11.83 -13.46
CA LEU A 468 -28.57 -13.11 -12.85
C LEU A 468 -29.78 -13.73 -13.56
N ALA A 469 -29.66 -14.99 -13.98
CA ALA A 469 -30.77 -15.71 -14.58
C ALA A 469 -31.82 -16.05 -13.50
N PRO A 470 -33.08 -16.35 -13.89
CA PRO A 470 -34.17 -16.58 -12.92
C PRO A 470 -33.96 -17.83 -12.05
N GLY A 471 -33.36 -17.64 -10.87
CA GLY A 471 -33.04 -18.68 -9.90
C GLY A 471 -31.57 -18.72 -9.47
N GLU A 472 -30.70 -17.95 -10.12
CA GLU A 472 -29.30 -17.77 -9.71
C GLU A 472 -29.18 -16.78 -8.54
N ILE A 473 -28.16 -16.96 -7.71
CA ILE A 473 -27.76 -16.04 -6.63
C ILE A 473 -26.43 -15.34 -6.96
N ALA A 474 -26.21 -14.18 -6.35
CA ALA A 474 -24.90 -13.59 -6.21
C ALA A 474 -24.31 -13.93 -4.82
N LEU A 475 -22.99 -13.94 -4.72
CA LEU A 475 -22.24 -13.88 -3.47
C LEU A 475 -21.41 -12.60 -3.45
N ASN A 476 -21.42 -11.87 -2.33
CA ASN A 476 -20.49 -10.76 -2.10
C ASN A 476 -19.39 -11.23 -1.14
N CYS A 477 -18.11 -11.09 -1.49
CA CYS A 477 -17.02 -11.50 -0.61
C CYS A 477 -15.89 -10.47 -0.51
N ALA A 478 -15.48 -10.21 0.73
CA ALA A 478 -14.35 -9.33 1.05
C ALA A 478 -13.02 -10.10 1.01
N VAL A 479 -11.95 -9.45 0.57
CA VAL A 479 -10.57 -9.96 0.61
C VAL A 479 -9.67 -8.88 1.19
N ASN A 480 -9.21 -9.05 2.43
CA ASN A 480 -8.23 -8.13 3.02
C ASN A 480 -6.85 -8.41 2.41
N LEU A 481 -6.12 -7.38 1.97
CA LEU A 481 -4.82 -7.52 1.29
C LEU A 481 -3.59 -7.38 2.22
N GLY A 482 -3.79 -7.16 3.53
CA GLY A 482 -2.75 -7.00 4.53
C GLY A 482 -2.11 -5.61 4.55
N PHE A 483 -1.15 -5.40 5.45
CA PHE A 483 -0.43 -4.14 5.59
C PHE A 483 0.51 -3.93 4.40
N GLY A 484 0.40 -2.80 3.72
CA GLY A 484 1.04 -2.60 2.41
C GLY A 484 0.41 -3.43 1.27
N GLY A 485 -0.74 -4.06 1.51
CA GLY A 485 -1.64 -4.50 0.45
C GLY A 485 -2.30 -3.29 -0.24
N ARG A 486 -2.87 -3.53 -1.43
CA ARG A 486 -3.55 -2.47 -2.19
C ARG A 486 -4.82 -1.98 -1.48
N GLY A 487 -5.15 -0.70 -1.61
CA GLY A 487 -6.25 -0.01 -0.90
C GLY A 487 -7.66 -0.58 -1.12
N LEU A 488 -8.66 -0.01 -0.42
CA LEU A 488 -10.07 -0.41 -0.56
C LEU A 488 -10.54 -0.34 -2.02
N GLY A 489 -11.32 -1.32 -2.49
CA GLY A 489 -11.87 -1.35 -3.86
C GLY A 489 -10.82 -1.47 -4.99
N SER A 490 -9.54 -1.69 -4.66
CA SER A 490 -8.47 -1.97 -5.62
C SER A 490 -8.59 -3.38 -6.23
N GLN A 491 -7.98 -3.57 -7.41
CA GLN A 491 -7.83 -4.89 -8.02
C GLN A 491 -7.03 -5.85 -7.12
N LEU A 492 -7.44 -7.11 -7.09
CA LEU A 492 -6.74 -8.15 -6.36
C LEU A 492 -5.40 -8.48 -7.04
N PRO A 493 -4.34 -8.74 -6.25
CA PRO A 493 -3.10 -9.30 -6.78
C PRO A 493 -3.38 -10.59 -7.56
N ASN A 494 -2.82 -10.69 -8.77
CA ASN A 494 -3.11 -11.73 -9.75
C ASN A 494 -4.59 -11.79 -10.22
N GLN A 495 -5.24 -10.65 -10.46
CA GLN A 495 -6.66 -10.54 -10.87
C GLN A 495 -7.09 -11.58 -11.93
N ASP A 496 -6.33 -11.78 -13.01
CA ASP A 496 -6.59 -12.81 -14.04
C ASP A 496 -6.86 -14.22 -13.47
N GLN A 497 -6.19 -14.58 -12.36
CA GLN A 497 -6.33 -15.88 -11.71
C GLN A 497 -7.58 -15.93 -10.83
N TRP A 498 -7.88 -14.84 -10.11
CA TRP A 498 -9.14 -14.70 -9.36
C TRP A 498 -10.35 -14.73 -10.30
N ASP A 499 -10.32 -13.99 -11.40
CA ASP A 499 -11.36 -13.97 -12.43
C ASP A 499 -11.57 -15.36 -13.06
N GLN A 500 -10.49 -16.09 -13.34
CA GLN A 500 -10.56 -17.45 -13.86
C GLN A 500 -11.17 -18.43 -12.85
N VAL A 501 -10.79 -18.36 -11.56
CA VAL A 501 -11.36 -19.22 -10.50
C VAL A 501 -12.82 -18.88 -10.24
N VAL A 502 -13.20 -17.60 -10.25
CA VAL A 502 -14.61 -17.17 -10.17
C VAL A 502 -15.41 -17.67 -11.37
N ALA A 503 -14.87 -17.55 -12.59
CA ALA A 503 -15.54 -18.00 -13.81
C ALA A 503 -15.72 -19.52 -13.85
N ASP A 504 -14.71 -20.31 -13.46
CA ASP A 504 -14.80 -21.77 -13.38
C ASP A 504 -15.73 -22.22 -12.25
N PHE A 505 -15.76 -21.51 -11.11
CA PHE A 505 -16.71 -21.77 -10.03
C PHE A 505 -18.16 -21.52 -10.47
N VAL A 506 -18.45 -20.35 -11.04
CA VAL A 506 -19.79 -20.00 -11.58
C VAL A 506 -20.21 -20.93 -12.72
N ALA A 507 -19.27 -21.45 -13.51
CA ALA A 507 -19.56 -22.44 -14.55
C ALA A 507 -19.82 -23.87 -14.01
N ALA A 508 -19.45 -24.16 -12.76
CA ALA A 508 -19.57 -25.47 -12.12
C ALA A 508 -20.68 -25.54 -11.05
N ASP A 509 -20.98 -24.44 -10.37
CA ASP A 509 -22.00 -24.37 -9.33
C ASP A 509 -23.43 -24.32 -9.93
N PRO A 510 -24.41 -25.06 -9.35
CA PRO A 510 -25.77 -25.09 -9.88
C PRO A 510 -26.67 -23.92 -9.43
N GLU A 511 -26.18 -23.03 -8.55
CA GLU A 511 -26.96 -21.97 -7.90
C GLU A 511 -26.31 -20.58 -8.03
N VAL A 512 -24.98 -20.47 -7.98
CA VAL A 512 -24.28 -19.18 -8.04
C VAL A 512 -24.06 -18.71 -9.48
N GLY A 513 -24.65 -17.56 -9.84
CA GLY A 513 -24.44 -16.90 -11.13
C GLY A 513 -23.39 -15.77 -11.11
N ILE A 514 -23.05 -15.24 -9.92
CA ILE A 514 -22.07 -14.16 -9.72
C ILE A 514 -21.32 -14.38 -8.41
N VAL A 515 -20.02 -14.12 -8.40
CA VAL A 515 -19.26 -13.82 -7.18
C VAL A 515 -18.61 -12.45 -7.36
N ASN A 516 -18.95 -11.50 -6.50
CA ASN A 516 -18.29 -10.20 -6.41
C ASN A 516 -17.17 -10.31 -5.38
N LEU A 517 -15.95 -9.91 -5.77
CA LEU A 517 -14.79 -9.84 -4.88
C LEU A 517 -14.39 -8.38 -4.68
N GLU A 518 -14.23 -7.97 -3.43
CA GLU A 518 -13.90 -6.59 -3.06
C GLU A 518 -12.71 -6.57 -2.11
N SER A 519 -11.72 -5.71 -2.36
CA SER A 519 -10.56 -5.60 -1.48
C SER A 519 -10.87 -4.70 -0.27
N VAL A 520 -10.62 -5.23 0.92
CA VAL A 520 -10.91 -4.52 2.19
C VAL A 520 -9.64 -4.21 2.99
N GLN A 521 -9.72 -3.24 3.90
CA GLN A 521 -8.59 -2.77 4.69
C GLN A 521 -8.72 -3.05 6.20
N THR A 522 -9.92 -3.42 6.69
CA THR A 522 -10.13 -3.84 8.09
C THR A 522 -10.08 -5.36 8.23
N THR A 523 -9.64 -5.86 9.38
CA THR A 523 -9.75 -7.27 9.78
C THR A 523 -10.91 -7.52 10.75
N ASP A 524 -11.66 -6.48 11.13
CA ASP A 524 -12.79 -6.58 12.07
C ASP A 524 -14.02 -7.27 11.43
N LEU A 525 -14.27 -8.50 11.87
CA LEU A 525 -15.42 -9.30 11.43
C LEU A 525 -16.77 -8.71 11.85
N ALA A 526 -16.85 -7.87 12.88
CA ALA A 526 -18.09 -7.18 13.26
C ALA A 526 -18.47 -6.06 12.27
N VAL A 527 -17.48 -5.47 11.58
CA VAL A 527 -17.69 -4.50 10.49
C VAL A 527 -17.98 -5.20 9.17
N LEU A 528 -17.24 -6.26 8.85
CA LEU A 528 -17.35 -6.94 7.55
C LEU A 528 -18.57 -7.88 7.43
N ALA A 529 -18.93 -8.61 8.50
CA ALA A 529 -19.99 -9.60 8.41
C ALA A 529 -21.37 -9.02 8.02
N PRO A 530 -21.79 -7.81 8.45
CA PRO A 530 -23.04 -7.20 7.97
C PRO A 530 -23.16 -6.99 6.45
N GLU A 531 -22.05 -6.91 5.72
CA GLU A 531 -22.01 -6.45 4.32
C GLU A 531 -21.67 -7.58 3.32
N TYR A 532 -20.86 -8.56 3.72
CA TYR A 532 -20.37 -9.65 2.85
C TYR A 532 -20.91 -11.04 3.27
N ASP A 533 -21.16 -11.94 2.31
CA ASP A 533 -21.47 -13.35 2.57
C ASP A 533 -20.26 -14.13 3.07
N CYS A 534 -19.07 -13.83 2.54
CA CYS A 534 -17.80 -14.46 2.91
C CYS A 534 -16.64 -13.46 2.99
N ILE A 535 -15.62 -13.77 3.79
CA ILE A 535 -14.53 -12.85 4.11
C ILE A 535 -13.21 -13.63 4.10
N ILE A 536 -12.20 -13.13 3.39
CA ILE A 536 -10.83 -13.66 3.37
C ILE A 536 -9.91 -12.68 4.09
N LEU A 537 -9.15 -13.14 5.09
CA LEU A 537 -8.20 -12.33 5.87
C LEU A 537 -6.77 -12.94 5.87
N PRO A 538 -5.71 -12.10 6.00
CA PRO A 538 -4.31 -12.55 6.13
C PRO A 538 -4.04 -13.43 7.36
N ALA A 539 -4.79 -13.19 8.44
CA ALA A 539 -4.46 -13.69 9.76
C ALA A 539 -5.61 -14.51 10.38
N ASN A 540 -5.30 -15.25 11.44
CA ASN A 540 -6.29 -15.93 12.27
C ASN A 540 -6.83 -15.00 13.37
N VAL A 541 -7.90 -14.26 13.09
CA VAL A 541 -8.55 -13.38 14.08
C VAL A 541 -9.58 -14.10 14.97
N VAL A 542 -9.72 -15.44 14.88
CA VAL A 542 -10.69 -16.21 15.71
C VAL A 542 -10.54 -15.94 17.22
N PRO A 543 -9.34 -15.85 17.82
CA PRO A 543 -9.19 -15.65 19.26
C PRO A 543 -9.67 -14.29 19.79
N GLU A 544 -9.82 -13.29 18.91
CA GLU A 544 -10.09 -11.89 19.29
C GLU A 544 -11.43 -11.35 18.74
N SER A 545 -12.07 -12.09 17.83
CA SER A 545 -13.28 -11.66 17.11
C SER A 545 -14.59 -11.99 17.81
N ASP A 546 -15.65 -11.24 17.49
CA ASP A 546 -17.01 -11.66 17.87
C ASP A 546 -17.46 -12.86 17.04
N LEU A 547 -17.45 -14.03 17.67
CA LEU A 547 -17.95 -15.28 17.10
C LEU A 547 -19.48 -15.29 16.91
N SER A 548 -20.20 -14.22 17.27
CA SER A 548 -21.59 -13.97 16.88
C SER A 548 -21.73 -13.39 15.46
N ALA A 549 -20.68 -12.74 14.94
CA ALA A 549 -20.64 -12.16 13.59
C ALA A 549 -20.42 -13.23 12.49
N ILE A 550 -19.92 -14.42 12.85
CA ILE A 550 -19.60 -15.52 11.93
C ILE A 550 -20.29 -16.83 12.34
N ILE A 551 -20.24 -17.85 11.48
CA ILE A 551 -20.84 -19.17 11.75
C ILE A 551 -19.80 -20.24 12.10
N ASN A 552 -20.21 -21.22 12.91
CA ASN A 552 -19.48 -22.48 13.03
C ASN A 552 -19.55 -23.24 11.69
N LEU A 553 -18.38 -23.59 11.14
CA LEU A 553 -18.22 -24.28 9.86
C LEU A 553 -18.32 -25.81 9.97
N ASP A 554 -18.20 -26.41 11.16
CA ASP A 554 -18.25 -27.88 11.33
C ASP A 554 -19.47 -28.55 10.66
N PRO A 555 -20.71 -28.01 10.71
CA PRO A 555 -21.86 -28.61 10.03
C PRO A 555 -21.73 -28.62 8.50
N LEU A 556 -21.01 -27.67 7.92
CA LEU A 556 -20.75 -27.58 6.48
C LEU A 556 -19.62 -28.55 6.10
N MET A 557 -18.51 -28.48 6.83
CA MET A 557 -17.33 -29.34 6.65
C MET A 557 -17.63 -30.83 6.83
N ASP A 558 -18.49 -31.20 7.79
CA ASP A 558 -18.91 -32.59 8.00
C ASP A 558 -19.88 -33.11 6.91
N THR A 559 -20.40 -32.21 6.05
CA THR A 559 -21.19 -32.59 4.86
C THR A 559 -20.38 -32.55 3.56
N ASP A 560 -19.26 -31.82 3.50
CA ASP A 560 -18.39 -31.81 2.33
C ASP A 560 -17.58 -33.11 2.23
N THR A 561 -18.05 -34.03 1.39
CA THR A 561 -17.33 -35.28 1.06
C THR A 561 -16.00 -35.08 0.32
N SER A 562 -15.65 -33.84 -0.04
CA SER A 562 -14.38 -33.40 -0.62
C SER A 562 -13.53 -32.51 0.33
N PHE A 563 -13.87 -32.47 1.61
CA PHE A 563 -13.00 -31.97 2.68
C PHE A 563 -12.51 -33.14 3.57
N ASP A 564 -11.19 -33.31 3.68
CA ASP A 564 -10.59 -34.24 4.64
C ASP A 564 -9.82 -33.47 5.72
N ARG A 565 -10.30 -33.55 6.96
CA ARG A 565 -9.63 -32.95 8.14
C ARG A 565 -8.21 -33.50 8.35
N ASN A 566 -7.86 -34.64 7.77
CA ASN A 566 -6.52 -35.26 7.85
C ASN A 566 -5.55 -34.80 6.73
N ASP A 567 -6.05 -34.09 5.71
CA ASP A 567 -5.21 -33.49 4.65
C ASP A 567 -4.74 -32.07 5.02
N ILE A 568 -5.28 -31.48 6.10
CA ILE A 568 -4.80 -30.21 6.63
C ILE A 568 -3.48 -30.39 7.37
N ILE A 569 -2.51 -29.53 7.08
CA ILE A 569 -1.14 -29.64 7.59
C ILE A 569 -1.04 -29.18 9.06
N GLY A 570 -0.34 -29.99 9.87
CA GLY A 570 -0.02 -29.68 11.27
C GLY A 570 -1.24 -29.43 12.15
N ASN A 571 -1.08 -28.53 13.13
CA ASN A 571 -2.17 -28.10 14.02
C ASN A 571 -3.01 -26.95 13.44
N THR A 572 -2.85 -26.59 12.15
CA THR A 572 -3.45 -25.40 11.54
C THR A 572 -4.96 -25.31 11.76
N LEU A 573 -5.69 -26.42 11.59
CA LEU A 573 -7.13 -26.43 11.81
C LEU A 573 -7.52 -26.25 13.29
N ILE A 574 -6.67 -26.66 14.23
CA ILE A 574 -6.90 -26.51 15.68
C ILE A 574 -6.73 -25.05 16.11
N GLN A 575 -5.84 -24.28 15.45
CA GLN A 575 -5.70 -22.84 15.70
C GLN A 575 -6.97 -22.06 15.33
N LEU A 576 -7.78 -22.58 14.42
CA LEU A 576 -9.07 -22.01 13.98
C LEU A 576 -10.27 -22.50 14.83
N GLN A 577 -10.00 -23.11 16.00
CA GLN A 577 -11.03 -23.65 16.88
C GLN A 577 -11.14 -22.94 18.23
N GLN A 578 -12.39 -22.63 18.61
CA GLN A 578 -12.76 -22.10 19.92
C GLN A 578 -14.03 -22.82 20.39
N ASP A 579 -14.10 -23.16 21.70
CA ASP A 579 -15.12 -24.05 22.29
C ASP A 579 -15.26 -25.44 21.63
N ASN A 580 -14.19 -25.97 21.03
CA ASN A 580 -14.21 -27.19 20.19
C ASN A 580 -15.14 -27.08 18.96
N LYS A 581 -15.26 -25.88 18.37
CA LYS A 581 -15.94 -25.61 17.11
C LYS A 581 -14.96 -24.97 16.13
N THR A 582 -15.08 -25.25 14.84
CA THR A 582 -14.24 -24.64 13.79
C THR A 582 -14.92 -23.38 13.24
N TRP A 583 -14.25 -22.22 13.33
CA TRP A 583 -14.84 -20.91 12.99
C TRP A 583 -14.34 -20.30 11.68
N ALA A 584 -13.20 -20.79 11.16
CA ALA A 584 -12.62 -20.36 9.90
C ALA A 584 -12.14 -21.55 9.06
N LEU A 585 -12.20 -21.42 7.74
CA LEU A 585 -11.59 -22.34 6.80
C LEU A 585 -10.13 -21.88 6.58
N PRO A 586 -9.12 -22.73 6.76
CA PRO A 586 -7.76 -22.35 6.39
C PRO A 586 -7.62 -22.35 4.87
N LEU A 587 -6.94 -21.35 4.31
CA LEU A 587 -6.72 -21.21 2.86
C LEU A 587 -5.25 -21.44 2.51
N ALA A 588 -4.33 -20.77 3.21
CA ALA A 588 -2.89 -20.95 3.09
C ALA A 588 -2.18 -20.83 4.45
N ILE A 589 -0.89 -21.21 4.48
CA ILE A 589 0.01 -21.14 5.63
C ILE A 589 1.19 -20.24 5.26
N GLU A 590 1.57 -19.33 6.15
CA GLU A 590 2.63 -18.33 5.91
C GLU A 590 3.78 -18.54 6.90
N PRO A 591 4.72 -19.48 6.63
CA PRO A 591 5.84 -19.74 7.54
C PRO A 591 6.80 -18.56 7.62
N GLN A 592 7.20 -18.21 8.85
CA GLN A 592 8.30 -17.28 9.11
C GLN A 592 9.63 -17.99 8.84
N MET A 593 10.46 -17.40 7.98
CA MET A 593 11.68 -18.00 7.44
C MET A 593 12.90 -17.10 7.66
N LEU A 594 14.09 -17.65 7.44
CA LEU A 594 15.33 -16.88 7.35
C LEU A 594 15.66 -16.61 5.88
N GLN A 595 16.12 -15.41 5.58
CA GLN A 595 16.78 -15.08 4.32
C GLN A 595 18.27 -14.87 4.59
N TYR A 596 19.12 -15.30 3.65
CA TYR A 596 20.57 -15.14 3.74
C TYR A 596 21.14 -14.63 2.42
N ASN A 597 22.22 -13.87 2.49
CA ASN A 597 22.90 -13.34 1.32
C ASN A 597 24.03 -14.30 0.88
N ALA A 598 23.83 -14.98 -0.24
CA ALA A 598 24.75 -15.99 -0.77
C ALA A 598 26.14 -15.42 -1.12
N GLU A 599 26.23 -14.15 -1.58
CA GLU A 599 27.53 -13.51 -1.83
C GLU A 599 28.28 -13.20 -0.52
N ARG A 600 27.60 -12.76 0.54
CA ARG A 600 28.22 -12.56 1.87
C ARG A 600 28.73 -13.87 2.45
N PHE A 601 27.97 -14.96 2.33
CA PHE A 601 28.43 -16.31 2.71
C PHE A 601 29.66 -16.75 1.89
N ALA A 602 29.64 -16.55 0.56
CA ALA A 602 30.76 -16.88 -0.31
C ALA A 602 32.02 -16.03 -0.03
N LEU A 603 31.87 -14.74 0.28
CA LEU A 603 32.95 -13.82 0.66
C LEU A 603 33.60 -14.21 1.98
N ALA A 604 32.80 -14.59 2.99
CA ALA A 604 33.27 -15.09 4.27
C ALA A 604 33.85 -16.53 4.20
N GLY A 605 33.62 -17.24 3.10
CA GLY A 605 34.02 -18.64 2.91
C GLY A 605 33.18 -19.63 3.72
N VAL A 606 31.95 -19.24 4.08
CA VAL A 606 30.97 -20.06 4.80
C VAL A 606 30.20 -20.92 3.79
N ALA A 607 29.81 -22.13 4.19
CA ALA A 607 28.89 -22.93 3.37
C ALA A 607 27.47 -22.35 3.47
N GLU A 608 26.80 -22.20 2.33
CA GLU A 608 25.41 -21.70 2.30
C GLU A 608 24.48 -22.55 3.19
N PRO A 609 23.53 -21.92 3.93
CA PRO A 609 22.57 -22.62 4.76
C PRO A 609 21.73 -23.64 3.97
N ILE A 610 21.35 -24.71 4.64
CA ILE A 610 20.41 -25.70 4.11
C ILE A 610 19.17 -25.77 4.99
N ASN A 611 18.03 -26.07 4.38
CA ASN A 611 16.81 -26.42 5.11
C ASN A 611 17.09 -27.54 6.11
N GLY A 612 16.86 -27.27 7.40
CA GLY A 612 17.19 -28.17 8.51
C GLY A 612 18.66 -28.20 8.96
N TRP A 613 19.45 -27.16 8.68
CA TRP A 613 20.70 -26.88 9.40
C TRP A 613 20.52 -26.79 10.92
N THR A 614 21.58 -27.05 11.69
CA THR A 614 21.51 -27.09 13.17
C THR A 614 21.93 -25.77 13.80
N VAL A 615 21.56 -25.55 15.06
CA VAL A 615 22.01 -24.40 15.87
C VAL A 615 23.53 -24.28 15.91
N ASP A 616 24.27 -25.39 16.08
CA ASP A 616 25.74 -25.39 16.01
C ASP A 616 26.25 -24.75 14.70
N THR A 617 25.66 -25.13 13.56
CA THR A 617 26.07 -24.60 12.24
C THR A 617 25.61 -23.16 11.98
N PHE A 618 24.52 -22.73 12.61
CA PHE A 618 24.08 -21.32 12.60
C PHE A 618 25.05 -20.44 13.39
N VAL A 619 25.43 -20.87 14.59
CA VAL A 619 26.42 -20.17 15.43
C VAL A 619 27.79 -20.11 14.76
N ASP A 620 28.28 -21.21 14.18
CA ASP A 620 29.53 -21.22 13.40
C ASP A 620 29.45 -20.27 12.17
N ALA A 621 28.29 -20.13 11.53
CA ALA A 621 28.10 -19.16 10.45
C ALA A 621 28.18 -17.71 10.96
N LEU A 622 27.47 -17.35 12.04
CA LEU A 622 27.56 -16.02 12.66
C LEU A 622 29.00 -15.66 13.05
N HIS A 623 29.72 -16.62 13.65
CA HIS A 623 31.14 -16.48 14.00
C HIS A 623 32.05 -16.21 12.78
N MET A 624 31.76 -16.83 11.63
CA MET A 624 32.54 -16.67 10.41
C MET A 624 32.15 -15.46 9.55
N LEU A 625 30.91 -14.96 9.66
CA LEU A 625 30.42 -13.79 8.92
C LEU A 625 30.95 -12.47 9.51
N LYS A 626 30.93 -12.31 10.83
CA LYS A 626 31.31 -11.07 11.55
C LYS A 626 32.67 -10.44 11.22
N PRO A 627 33.74 -11.18 10.83
CA PRO A 627 34.98 -10.56 10.35
C PRO A 627 34.87 -9.84 9.01
N TYR A 628 33.77 -10.04 8.28
CA TYR A 628 33.46 -9.47 6.97
C TYR A 628 32.20 -8.60 6.99
N ASP A 629 31.34 -8.79 7.99
CA ASP A 629 30.16 -7.97 8.26
C ASP A 629 30.44 -6.97 9.39
N THR A 630 30.60 -5.70 9.04
CA THR A 630 30.87 -4.63 10.00
C THR A 630 29.69 -3.67 10.09
N ASP A 631 28.98 -3.72 11.21
CA ASP A 631 27.98 -2.73 11.65
C ASP A 631 26.90 -2.45 10.58
N PRO A 632 25.83 -3.27 10.51
CA PRO A 632 25.16 -3.96 11.62
C PRO A 632 25.72 -5.36 11.97
N SER A 633 24.99 -6.09 12.83
CA SER A 633 25.29 -7.48 13.17
C SER A 633 24.99 -8.47 12.02
N PRO A 634 25.69 -9.62 11.94
CA PRO A 634 25.46 -10.64 10.90
C PRO A 634 24.03 -11.17 10.78
N PHE A 635 23.25 -11.17 11.87
CA PHE A 635 21.81 -11.44 11.85
C PHE A 635 21.03 -10.23 12.39
N VAL A 636 20.15 -9.66 11.56
CA VAL A 636 19.21 -8.60 11.93
C VAL A 636 17.79 -9.11 11.74
N ALA A 637 16.99 -9.16 12.81
CA ALA A 637 15.60 -9.58 12.70
C ALA A 637 14.72 -8.44 12.15
N ASN A 638 13.89 -8.78 11.16
CA ASN A 638 12.80 -7.98 10.63
C ASN A 638 11.48 -8.68 10.97
N ASP A 639 11.09 -8.56 12.24
CA ASP A 639 9.94 -9.22 12.87
C ASP A 639 9.52 -8.38 14.09
N PRO A 640 8.40 -7.62 14.03
CA PRO A 640 7.96 -6.76 15.13
C PRO A 640 7.49 -7.55 16.35
N GLY A 641 7.17 -8.84 16.19
CA GLY A 641 6.58 -9.68 17.23
C GLY A 641 7.59 -10.28 18.21
N ALA A 642 8.90 -10.11 17.97
CA ALA A 642 9.98 -10.81 18.69
C ALA A 642 9.89 -12.36 18.68
N THR A 643 9.00 -12.95 17.87
CA THR A 643 8.80 -14.41 17.77
C THR A 643 10.11 -15.14 17.43
N HIS A 644 10.97 -14.53 16.61
CA HIS A 644 12.32 -15.03 16.29
C HIS A 644 13.18 -15.32 17.54
N PHE A 645 13.07 -14.55 18.62
CA PHE A 645 13.85 -14.70 19.85
C PHE A 645 13.40 -15.96 20.62
N LEU A 646 12.08 -16.16 20.75
CA LEU A 646 11.51 -17.37 21.36
C LEU A 646 11.82 -18.63 20.54
N MET A 647 11.78 -18.51 19.21
CA MET A 647 12.21 -19.59 18.29
C MET A 647 13.69 -19.95 18.47
N LEU A 648 14.58 -18.97 18.60
CA LEU A 648 16.00 -19.27 18.87
C LEU A 648 16.18 -19.96 20.22
N ILE A 649 15.57 -19.48 21.30
CA ILE A 649 15.66 -20.11 22.64
C ILE A 649 15.20 -21.57 22.59
N ALA A 650 14.11 -21.87 21.87
CA ALA A 650 13.63 -23.23 21.69
C ALA A 650 14.57 -24.10 20.84
N ALA A 651 15.22 -23.54 19.81
CA ALA A 651 16.27 -24.24 19.09
C ALA A 651 17.50 -24.54 20.00
N PHE A 652 17.87 -23.64 20.90
CA PHE A 652 18.86 -23.91 21.95
C PHE A 652 18.38 -24.89 23.04
N GLY A 653 17.08 -25.23 23.06
CA GLY A 653 16.48 -26.27 23.92
C GLY A 653 15.73 -25.74 25.15
N GLY A 654 15.52 -24.43 25.26
CA GLY A 654 14.73 -23.82 26.32
C GLY A 654 13.27 -23.57 25.93
N LEU A 655 12.34 -23.70 26.87
CA LEU A 655 10.96 -23.27 26.65
C LEU A 655 10.55 -22.32 27.79
N PRO A 656 10.74 -21.00 27.62
CA PRO A 656 10.25 -20.01 28.58
C PRO A 656 8.73 -19.93 28.59
N MET A 657 8.10 -20.12 27.43
CA MET A 657 6.65 -20.18 27.24
C MET A 657 6.31 -21.35 26.33
N ASP A 658 5.49 -22.29 26.81
CA ASP A 658 5.04 -23.45 26.04
C ASP A 658 3.60 -23.24 25.55
N TYR A 659 3.46 -22.76 24.31
CA TYR A 659 2.18 -22.52 23.63
C TYR A 659 1.40 -23.81 23.27
N ARG A 660 1.87 -24.99 23.65
CA ARG A 660 1.09 -26.25 23.55
C ARG A 660 0.02 -26.36 24.64
N THR A 661 0.03 -25.47 25.63
CA THR A 661 -1.10 -25.23 26.54
C THR A 661 -1.73 -23.86 26.28
N ASN A 662 -3.01 -23.71 26.61
CA ASN A 662 -3.69 -22.42 26.65
C ASN A 662 -4.29 -22.22 28.06
N PRO A 663 -3.86 -21.20 28.84
CA PRO A 663 -2.74 -20.28 28.56
C PRO A 663 -1.37 -21.00 28.44
N PRO A 664 -0.34 -20.37 27.87
CA PRO A 664 0.98 -20.97 27.71
C PRO A 664 1.63 -21.28 29.06
N THR A 665 2.33 -22.40 29.15
CA THR A 665 3.00 -22.79 30.42
C THR A 665 4.30 -22.01 30.57
N ILE A 666 4.38 -21.17 31.61
CA ILE A 666 5.53 -20.32 31.93
C ILE A 666 6.61 -21.11 32.67
N ASN A 667 7.85 -21.08 32.18
CA ASN A 667 8.95 -21.89 32.70
C ASN A 667 10.34 -21.24 32.52
N PHE A 668 10.47 -19.95 32.87
CA PHE A 668 11.72 -19.19 32.75
C PHE A 668 12.86 -19.74 33.64
N THR A 669 12.54 -20.42 34.74
CA THR A 669 13.50 -20.88 35.77
C THR A 669 13.99 -22.32 35.64
N ASP A 670 13.58 -23.08 34.62
CA ASP A 670 14.21 -24.39 34.38
C ASP A 670 15.69 -24.20 33.96
N PRO A 671 16.65 -24.96 34.51
CA PRO A 671 18.07 -24.81 34.15
C PRO A 671 18.38 -24.94 32.65
N THR A 672 17.55 -25.65 31.88
CA THR A 672 17.66 -25.75 30.43
C THR A 672 17.18 -24.47 29.74
N THR A 673 16.08 -23.89 30.22
CA THR A 673 15.55 -22.61 29.73
C THR A 673 16.51 -21.45 30.05
N VAL A 674 17.00 -21.35 31.29
CA VAL A 674 17.96 -20.30 31.69
C VAL A 674 19.23 -20.34 30.82
N GLU A 675 19.76 -21.54 30.57
CA GLU A 675 20.97 -21.72 29.76
C GLU A 675 20.73 -21.43 28.27
N ALA A 676 19.57 -21.80 27.73
CA ALA A 676 19.20 -21.47 26.36
C ALA A 676 18.94 -19.97 26.16
N ILE A 677 18.30 -19.29 27.12
CA ILE A 677 18.17 -17.82 27.15
C ILE A 677 19.55 -17.19 27.15
N ARG A 678 20.44 -17.61 28.05
CA ARG A 678 21.83 -17.12 28.12
C ARG A 678 22.55 -17.24 26.79
N GLN A 679 22.49 -18.38 26.12
CA GLN A 679 23.20 -18.58 24.85
C GLN A 679 22.68 -17.68 23.71
N VAL A 680 21.40 -17.28 23.71
CA VAL A 680 20.88 -16.26 22.79
C VAL A 680 21.28 -14.84 23.20
N LEU A 681 21.24 -14.51 24.50
CA LEU A 681 21.63 -13.20 25.02
C LEU A 681 23.13 -12.95 24.85
N ASP A 682 23.99 -13.95 25.05
CA ASP A 682 25.44 -13.84 24.83
C ASP A 682 25.76 -13.53 23.35
N LEU A 683 25.00 -14.10 22.40
CA LEU A 683 25.13 -13.77 20.98
C LEU A 683 24.69 -12.34 20.65
N ILE A 684 23.71 -11.79 21.38
CA ILE A 684 23.30 -10.37 21.26
C ILE A 684 24.37 -9.46 21.87
N VAL A 685 24.82 -9.74 23.10
CA VAL A 685 25.81 -8.93 23.85
C VAL A 685 27.17 -8.88 23.15
N ASP A 686 27.61 -9.98 22.53
CA ASP A 686 28.83 -9.96 21.71
C ASP A 686 28.63 -9.19 20.39
N GLY A 687 27.39 -9.00 19.91
CA GLY A 687 27.07 -8.38 18.62
C GLY A 687 27.16 -9.36 17.44
N TYR A 688 26.52 -10.52 17.56
CA TYR A 688 26.27 -11.44 16.44
C TYR A 688 24.81 -11.36 15.93
N ILE A 689 23.91 -10.93 16.80
CA ILE A 689 22.48 -10.72 16.55
C ILE A 689 22.17 -9.28 16.97
N ALA A 690 21.57 -8.49 16.06
CA ALA A 690 21.15 -7.14 16.38
C ALA A 690 19.96 -7.14 17.34
N TYR A 691 19.90 -6.15 18.23
CA TYR A 691 18.83 -5.99 19.22
C TYR A 691 18.58 -4.51 19.44
N ASN A 692 17.31 -4.11 19.39
CA ASN A 692 16.87 -2.73 19.47
C ASN A 692 15.85 -2.60 20.62
N THR A 693 16.05 -1.63 21.51
CA THR A 693 15.18 -1.36 22.66
C THR A 693 14.00 -0.46 22.33
N ASP A 694 14.09 0.35 21.26
CA ASP A 694 13.29 1.58 21.15
C ASP A 694 12.12 1.47 20.15
N THR A 695 12.14 0.53 19.19
CA THR A 695 11.10 0.45 18.13
C THR A 695 10.56 -0.96 17.89
N PHE A 696 9.37 -1.23 18.44
CA PHE A 696 8.58 -2.45 18.22
C PHE A 696 8.00 -2.61 16.78
N ASN A 697 8.37 -1.75 15.84
CA ASN A 697 7.77 -1.67 14.49
C ASN A 697 8.75 -1.36 13.34
N ASN A 698 10.06 -1.30 13.60
CA ASN A 698 11.09 -1.20 12.54
C ASN A 698 12.49 -1.47 13.12
N PRO A 699 13.41 -2.16 12.42
CA PRO A 699 14.83 -2.09 12.74
C PRO A 699 15.37 -0.67 12.51
N ALA A 700 16.24 -0.19 13.38
CA ALA A 700 16.96 1.09 13.21
C ALA A 700 18.18 0.97 12.28
N GLU A 701 18.51 -0.25 11.86
CA GLU A 701 19.67 -0.62 11.06
C GLU A 701 19.23 -1.05 9.64
N SER A 702 20.05 -0.78 8.62
CA SER A 702 19.68 -1.07 7.22
C SER A 702 19.66 -2.58 6.93
N MET A 703 18.52 -3.09 6.47
CA MET A 703 18.34 -4.50 6.11
C MET A 703 19.30 -4.96 4.99
N ASP A 704 19.65 -4.07 4.06
CA ASP A 704 20.59 -4.33 2.96
C ASP A 704 22.01 -4.67 3.46
N THR A 705 22.32 -4.31 4.71
CA THR A 705 23.66 -4.44 5.28
C THR A 705 23.91 -5.69 6.13
N ALA A 706 22.91 -6.53 6.40
CA ALA A 706 23.08 -7.79 7.13
C ALA A 706 23.45 -9.00 6.22
N ALA A 707 23.98 -10.08 6.79
CA ALA A 707 24.18 -11.36 6.09
C ALA A 707 23.00 -12.34 6.20
N ILE A 708 22.21 -12.24 7.28
CA ILE A 708 21.00 -13.02 7.55
C ILE A 708 19.92 -12.05 8.04
N THR A 709 18.68 -12.25 7.60
CA THR A 709 17.48 -11.55 8.10
C THR A 709 16.30 -12.50 8.23
N THR A 710 15.22 -12.04 8.87
CA THR A 710 13.93 -12.78 8.92
C THR A 710 12.98 -12.26 7.86
N ASN A 711 12.15 -13.15 7.32
CA ASN A 711 11.05 -12.76 6.45
C ASN A 711 9.80 -13.58 6.81
N SER A 712 8.69 -12.89 7.11
CA SER A 712 7.34 -13.46 7.09
C SER A 712 6.68 -13.08 5.79
N LEU A 713 6.10 -14.05 5.10
CA LEU A 713 5.28 -13.81 3.91
C LEU A 713 4.17 -12.80 4.21
N ASN A 714 3.83 -12.00 3.21
CA ASN A 714 2.48 -11.44 3.09
C ASN A 714 1.74 -12.35 2.09
N GLN A 715 0.52 -12.78 2.41
CA GLN A 715 -0.39 -13.57 1.56
C GLN A 715 -0.31 -13.31 0.03
N PHE A 716 -0.08 -12.06 -0.40
CA PHE A 716 -0.03 -11.65 -1.81
C PHE A 716 1.35 -11.21 -2.32
N ARG A 717 2.40 -11.28 -1.50
CA ARG A 717 3.80 -11.05 -1.91
C ARG A 717 4.65 -12.28 -1.62
N GLY A 718 5.27 -12.85 -2.65
CA GLY A 718 6.18 -13.99 -2.49
C GLY A 718 7.42 -13.66 -1.65
N PHE A 719 8.21 -14.69 -1.33
CA PHE A 719 9.56 -14.56 -0.73
C PHE A 719 10.51 -13.62 -1.48
N ARG A 720 10.13 -13.22 -2.70
CA ARG A 720 10.86 -12.39 -3.63
C ARG A 720 9.89 -11.36 -4.21
N PRO A 721 10.27 -10.09 -4.36
CA PRO A 721 9.65 -9.22 -5.35
C PRO A 721 9.68 -9.86 -6.75
N PRO A 722 8.82 -9.46 -7.70
CA PRO A 722 9.13 -9.67 -9.10
C PRO A 722 10.54 -9.10 -9.39
N PRO A 723 11.43 -9.81 -10.11
CA PRO A 723 12.74 -9.26 -10.40
C PRO A 723 12.58 -8.08 -11.38
N ASP A 724 12.86 -6.87 -10.89
CA ASP A 724 12.93 -5.65 -11.70
C ASP A 724 13.83 -5.91 -12.91
N GLN A 725 13.30 -5.75 -14.14
CA GLN A 725 14.01 -6.23 -15.33
C GLN A 725 15.28 -5.43 -15.65
N GLU A 726 15.43 -4.24 -15.04
CA GLU A 726 16.57 -3.35 -15.25
C GLU A 726 17.74 -3.65 -14.29
N ASN A 727 17.49 -4.17 -13.09
CA ASN A 727 18.54 -4.50 -12.13
C ASN A 727 19.00 -5.96 -12.25
N GLN A 728 19.81 -6.25 -13.28
CA GLN A 728 20.68 -7.43 -13.30
C GLN A 728 21.91 -7.30 -12.38
N ALA A 729 21.75 -6.62 -11.23
CA ALA A 729 22.46 -7.05 -10.04
C ALA A 729 22.11 -8.53 -9.82
N GLN A 730 23.09 -9.36 -9.49
CA GLN A 730 22.77 -10.76 -9.18
C GLN A 730 21.89 -10.75 -7.92
N ASP A 731 20.71 -11.34 -8.00
CA ASP A 731 19.88 -11.51 -6.81
C ASP A 731 20.62 -12.45 -5.85
N THR A 732 21.06 -11.89 -4.74
CA THR A 732 21.96 -12.54 -3.79
C THR A 732 21.21 -13.17 -2.62
N TRP A 733 19.91 -12.96 -2.49
CA TRP A 733 19.13 -13.39 -1.33
C TRP A 733 18.41 -14.72 -1.56
N THR A 734 18.69 -15.69 -0.69
CA THR A 734 18.11 -17.04 -0.73
C THR A 734 17.41 -17.34 0.61
N THR A 735 16.38 -18.19 0.58
CA THR A 735 15.57 -18.52 1.77
C THR A 735 15.98 -19.87 2.38
N THR A 736 15.97 -19.98 3.72
CA THR A 736 16.23 -21.21 4.48
C THR A 736 15.37 -21.28 5.74
N THR A 737 15.14 -22.48 6.28
CA THR A 737 14.44 -22.63 7.58
C THR A 737 15.24 -22.02 8.73
N TYR A 738 14.59 -21.73 9.85
CA TYR A 738 15.28 -21.58 11.13
C TYR A 738 16.15 -22.81 11.47
N PRO A 739 17.22 -22.65 12.27
CA PRO A 739 18.06 -23.75 12.71
C PRO A 739 17.30 -24.72 13.63
N GLN A 740 17.59 -26.02 13.48
CA GLN A 740 17.02 -27.09 14.30
C GLN A 740 17.84 -27.33 15.58
N GLY A 741 17.13 -27.52 16.68
CA GLY A 741 17.71 -27.79 17.98
C GLY A 741 17.97 -29.27 18.25
N SER A 742 18.65 -29.55 19.37
CA SER A 742 18.87 -30.93 19.84
C SER A 742 17.69 -31.51 20.64
N GLN A 743 16.73 -30.67 21.02
CA GLN A 743 15.52 -31.04 21.79
C GLN A 743 14.22 -30.66 21.08
N TYR A 744 14.18 -29.49 20.43
CA TYR A 744 13.01 -28.98 19.72
C TYR A 744 13.37 -28.52 18.31
N ASN A 745 12.44 -28.71 17.38
CA ASN A 745 12.41 -27.90 16.16
C ASN A 745 11.47 -26.72 16.35
N VAL A 746 11.58 -25.69 15.52
CA VAL A 746 10.78 -24.46 15.65
C VAL A 746 10.17 -24.04 14.33
N VAL A 747 8.90 -23.61 14.37
CA VAL A 747 8.19 -22.97 13.27
C VAL A 747 7.27 -21.90 13.85
N ALA A 748 7.15 -20.75 13.22
CA ALA A 748 6.04 -19.82 13.39
C ALA A 748 5.34 -19.66 12.04
N TYR A 749 4.01 -19.51 12.03
CA TYR A 749 3.27 -19.26 10.78
C TYR A 749 1.96 -18.50 10.99
N ASN A 750 1.70 -17.53 10.10
CA ASN A 750 0.36 -16.97 9.90
C ASN A 750 -0.53 -17.98 9.14
N ILE A 751 -1.84 -17.75 9.21
CA ILE A 751 -2.85 -18.56 8.52
C ILE A 751 -3.77 -17.59 7.77
N THR A 752 -3.75 -17.64 6.44
CA THR A 752 -4.74 -16.97 5.61
C THR A 752 -6.07 -17.70 5.78
N THR A 753 -7.13 -17.00 6.17
CA THR A 753 -8.40 -17.59 6.64
C THR A 753 -9.60 -17.14 5.81
N GLY A 754 -10.58 -18.04 5.69
CA GLY A 754 -11.89 -17.78 5.08
C GLY A 754 -13.02 -17.93 6.11
N TYR A 755 -13.79 -16.87 6.31
CA TYR A 755 -14.94 -16.79 7.22
C TYR A 755 -16.25 -16.71 6.43
N ILE A 756 -17.35 -17.15 7.07
CA ILE A 756 -18.71 -17.01 6.53
C ILE A 756 -19.56 -16.28 7.56
N SER A 757 -20.23 -15.22 7.10
CA SER A 757 -20.93 -14.28 7.96
C SER A 757 -22.22 -14.87 8.54
N ALA A 758 -22.53 -14.50 9.78
CA ALA A 758 -23.76 -14.90 10.45
C ALA A 758 -25.02 -14.28 9.81
N SER A 759 -24.85 -13.12 9.15
CA SER A 759 -25.83 -12.43 8.29
C SER A 759 -26.19 -13.22 7.02
N ALA A 760 -25.20 -13.82 6.37
CA ALA A 760 -25.23 -14.33 5.00
C ALA A 760 -26.50 -15.15 4.70
N GLU A 761 -27.22 -14.82 3.64
CA GLU A 761 -28.37 -15.63 3.23
C GLU A 761 -27.89 -16.96 2.62
N ASN A 762 -26.77 -16.93 1.88
CA ASN A 762 -26.30 -18.00 1.01
C ASN A 762 -25.12 -18.81 1.59
N ARG A 763 -25.09 -19.04 2.90
CA ARG A 763 -23.99 -19.68 3.66
C ARG A 763 -23.42 -20.97 3.01
N GLU A 764 -24.29 -21.83 2.47
CA GLU A 764 -23.85 -23.07 1.81
C GLU A 764 -23.08 -22.81 0.52
N ALA A 765 -23.46 -21.79 -0.25
CA ALA A 765 -22.75 -21.40 -1.47
C ALA A 765 -21.47 -20.61 -1.17
N ALA A 766 -21.49 -19.72 -0.17
CA ALA A 766 -20.29 -19.07 0.38
C ALA A 766 -19.23 -20.09 0.81
N TYR A 767 -19.66 -21.18 1.47
CA TYR A 767 -18.76 -22.29 1.82
C TYR A 767 -18.20 -23.01 0.59
N ARG A 768 -19.00 -23.26 -0.43
CA ARG A 768 -18.53 -23.88 -1.69
C ARG A 768 -17.50 -23.01 -2.38
N PHE A 769 -17.70 -21.68 -2.41
CA PHE A 769 -16.74 -20.75 -3.00
C PHE A 769 -15.41 -20.72 -2.22
N LEU A 770 -15.43 -20.50 -0.90
CA LEU A 770 -14.21 -20.55 -0.08
C LEU A 770 -13.49 -21.90 -0.16
N SER A 771 -14.25 -23.01 -0.29
CA SER A 771 -13.69 -24.35 -0.46
C SER A 771 -13.01 -24.55 -1.80
N GLU A 772 -13.40 -23.80 -2.84
CA GLU A 772 -12.75 -23.78 -4.15
C GLU A 772 -11.54 -22.83 -4.19
N VAL A 773 -11.61 -21.67 -3.52
CA VAL A 773 -10.42 -20.84 -3.24
C VAL A 773 -9.36 -21.68 -2.50
N ALA A 774 -9.75 -22.44 -1.48
CA ALA A 774 -8.90 -23.40 -0.75
C ALA A 774 -8.45 -24.63 -1.56
N ARG A 775 -8.74 -24.71 -2.87
CA ARG A 775 -8.22 -25.70 -3.82
C ARG A 775 -7.33 -25.09 -4.91
N ASN A 776 -7.31 -23.76 -5.01
CA ASN A 776 -6.56 -23.01 -6.01
C ASN A 776 -5.44 -22.20 -5.31
N PRO A 777 -4.44 -22.87 -4.68
CA PRO A 777 -3.43 -22.20 -3.86
C PRO A 777 -2.50 -21.27 -4.64
N HIS A 778 -2.53 -21.29 -5.97
CA HIS A 778 -1.80 -20.34 -6.81
C HIS A 778 -2.29 -18.89 -6.65
N LEU A 779 -3.52 -18.69 -6.14
CA LEU A 779 -4.07 -17.38 -5.77
C LEU A 779 -3.29 -16.70 -4.63
N PHE A 780 -2.54 -17.49 -3.85
CA PHE A 780 -1.76 -17.02 -2.70
C PHE A 780 -0.25 -17.21 -2.95
N SER A 781 0.55 -16.39 -2.28
CA SER A 781 2.01 -16.53 -2.20
C SER A 781 2.46 -17.50 -1.08
N GLY A 782 1.54 -17.92 -0.23
CA GLY A 782 1.77 -18.82 0.90
C GLY A 782 1.81 -20.31 0.53
N MET A 783 2.14 -21.11 1.54
CA MET A 783 2.17 -22.57 1.48
C MET A 783 0.75 -23.15 1.40
N PRO A 784 0.46 -24.11 0.50
CA PRO A 784 -0.84 -24.77 0.46
C PRO A 784 -1.16 -25.48 1.77
N VAL A 785 -2.29 -25.13 2.41
CA VAL A 785 -2.69 -25.73 3.71
C VAL A 785 -3.09 -27.20 3.60
N ARG A 786 -3.44 -27.66 2.39
CA ARG A 786 -3.73 -29.06 2.06
C ARG A 786 -2.45 -29.77 1.64
N GLN A 787 -2.05 -30.82 2.36
CA GLN A 787 -0.90 -31.69 2.02
C GLN A 787 -0.95 -32.15 0.57
N SER A 788 -2.13 -32.55 0.09
CA SER A 788 -2.35 -33.01 -1.28
C SER A 788 -1.93 -32.00 -2.35
N LEU A 789 -1.92 -30.70 -2.03
CA LEU A 789 -1.62 -29.60 -2.95
C LEU A 789 -0.19 -29.04 -2.83
N VAL A 790 0.58 -29.38 -1.78
CA VAL A 790 1.98 -28.96 -1.59
C VAL A 790 2.88 -29.33 -2.78
N ASN A 791 2.52 -30.38 -3.51
CA ASN A 791 3.25 -30.86 -4.69
C ASN A 791 2.46 -30.69 -5.99
N ASP A 792 1.44 -29.84 -6.03
CA ASP A 792 0.65 -29.63 -7.23
C ASP A 792 1.49 -28.95 -8.33
N PRO A 793 1.40 -29.39 -9.61
CA PRO A 793 2.14 -28.77 -10.70
C PRO A 793 1.87 -27.27 -10.90
N THR A 794 0.70 -26.76 -10.48
CA THR A 794 0.39 -25.32 -10.53
C THR A 794 1.23 -24.53 -9.53
N VAL A 795 1.32 -24.99 -8.27
CA VAL A 795 2.17 -24.38 -7.21
C VAL A 795 3.64 -24.39 -7.62
N VAL A 796 4.12 -25.53 -8.16
CA VAL A 796 5.52 -25.64 -8.63
C VAL A 796 5.78 -24.73 -9.84
N ALA A 797 4.76 -24.43 -10.66
CA ALA A 797 4.87 -23.55 -11.81
C ALA A 797 4.75 -22.06 -11.47
N SER A 798 3.97 -21.68 -10.44
CA SER A 798 3.79 -20.28 -10.02
C SER A 798 4.85 -19.83 -9.01
N GLN A 799 5.17 -20.65 -8.02
CA GLN A 799 6.07 -20.31 -6.90
C GLN A 799 7.47 -20.95 -7.00
N GLY A 800 7.65 -21.93 -7.90
CA GLY A 800 8.96 -22.52 -8.21
C GLY A 800 9.35 -23.76 -7.39
N THR A 801 10.35 -24.49 -7.88
CA THR A 801 10.77 -25.80 -7.33
C THR A 801 11.46 -25.73 -5.97
N GLU A 802 12.10 -24.61 -5.66
CA GLU A 802 12.86 -24.44 -4.41
C GLU A 802 11.90 -24.12 -3.24
N ILE A 803 10.91 -23.26 -3.49
CA ILE A 803 9.83 -22.97 -2.54
C ILE A 803 8.97 -24.21 -2.27
N ALA A 804 8.64 -25.00 -3.31
CA ALA A 804 7.97 -26.28 -3.11
C ALA A 804 8.77 -27.27 -2.24
N ALA A 805 10.12 -27.24 -2.31
CA ALA A 805 10.98 -28.05 -1.43
C ALA A 805 11.04 -27.51 0.00
N VAL A 806 10.97 -26.19 0.21
CA VAL A 806 10.77 -25.57 1.53
C VAL A 806 9.45 -26.05 2.15
N TYR A 807 8.35 -26.06 1.41
CA TYR A 807 7.06 -26.50 1.92
C TYR A 807 7.03 -27.98 2.32
N GLN A 808 7.74 -28.85 1.59
CA GLN A 808 7.95 -30.24 2.01
C GLN A 808 8.68 -30.33 3.36
N GLN A 809 9.66 -29.45 3.61
CA GLN A 809 10.37 -29.40 4.90
C GLN A 809 9.50 -28.85 6.02
N ILE A 810 8.67 -27.83 5.76
CA ILE A 810 7.71 -27.28 6.74
C ILE A 810 6.63 -28.31 7.09
N ASP A 811 6.07 -29.04 6.10
CA ASP A 811 5.13 -30.14 6.35
C ASP A 811 5.78 -31.27 7.18
N ALA A 812 7.03 -31.62 6.90
CA ALA A 812 7.78 -32.59 7.69
C ALA A 812 8.03 -32.11 9.13
N LEU A 813 8.36 -30.83 9.33
CA LEU A 813 8.54 -30.21 10.64
C LEU A 813 7.23 -30.20 11.44
N LEU A 814 6.12 -29.75 10.85
CA LEU A 814 4.81 -29.67 11.51
C LEU A 814 4.20 -31.05 11.86
N ARG A 815 4.88 -32.15 11.50
CA ARG A 815 4.54 -33.54 11.88
C ARG A 815 5.45 -34.14 12.96
N ASP A 816 6.60 -33.54 13.22
CA ASP A 816 7.49 -34.00 14.29
C ASP A 816 6.90 -33.56 15.64
N PRO A 817 6.60 -34.48 16.58
CA PRO A 817 6.03 -34.12 17.89
C PRO A 817 6.97 -33.31 18.79
N ASN A 818 8.24 -33.12 18.39
CA ASN A 818 9.20 -32.24 19.05
C ASN A 818 9.23 -30.82 18.42
N THR A 819 8.45 -30.56 17.37
CA THR A 819 8.31 -29.21 16.81
C THR A 819 7.40 -28.36 17.68
N ILE A 820 7.89 -27.17 18.01
CA ILE A 820 7.15 -26.13 18.72
C ILE A 820 6.65 -25.14 17.68
N VAL A 821 5.33 -24.93 17.67
CA VAL A 821 4.67 -23.91 16.87
C VAL A 821 4.50 -22.67 17.74
N PHE A 822 5.10 -21.56 17.32
CA PHE A 822 4.94 -20.26 17.98
C PHE A 822 3.86 -19.43 17.27
N PRO A 823 3.11 -18.59 18.01
CA PRO A 823 2.25 -17.59 17.40
C PRO A 823 3.10 -16.52 16.69
N THR A 824 2.64 -16.12 15.51
CA THR A 824 3.16 -14.98 14.76
C THR A 824 2.53 -13.70 15.30
N LEU A 825 3.27 -12.97 16.14
CA LEU A 825 2.83 -11.72 16.77
C LEU A 825 2.92 -10.53 15.79
N THR A 826 2.28 -10.68 14.62
CA THR A 826 2.25 -9.71 13.52
C THR A 826 1.14 -8.68 13.71
N SER A 827 1.36 -7.46 13.21
CA SER A 827 0.45 -6.31 13.35
C SER A 827 -0.96 -6.52 12.77
N GLU A 828 -1.14 -7.50 11.88
CA GLU A 828 -2.40 -7.81 11.20
C GLU A 828 -3.31 -8.77 12.00
N GLY A 829 -2.77 -9.48 13.00
CA GLY A 829 -3.51 -10.48 13.78
C GLY A 829 -4.30 -9.94 14.97
N GLY A 830 -4.13 -8.66 15.31
CA GLY A 830 -4.57 -8.06 16.57
C GLY A 830 -3.49 -8.16 17.65
N ILE A 831 -3.36 -7.10 18.47
CA ILE A 831 -2.39 -7.07 19.58
C ILE A 831 -3.11 -7.55 20.84
N ASN A 832 -2.97 -8.84 21.14
CA ASN A 832 -3.41 -9.36 22.43
C ASN A 832 -2.59 -8.73 23.56
N ALA A 833 -3.16 -7.71 24.23
CA ALA A 833 -2.54 -7.05 25.37
C ALA A 833 -2.08 -8.04 26.46
N THR A 834 -2.79 -9.16 26.61
CA THR A 834 -2.43 -10.22 27.56
C THR A 834 -1.11 -10.89 27.20
N ASN A 835 -0.82 -11.11 25.91
CA ASN A 835 0.42 -11.77 25.46
C ASN A 835 1.61 -10.81 25.52
N PHE A 836 1.42 -9.56 25.06
CA PHE A 836 2.44 -8.51 25.15
C PHE A 836 2.92 -8.28 26.60
N ILE A 837 1.99 -8.33 27.56
CA ILE A 837 2.31 -8.18 28.99
C ILE A 837 2.91 -9.46 29.59
N GLN A 838 2.53 -10.66 29.15
CA GLN A 838 3.19 -11.90 29.59
C GLN A 838 4.70 -11.89 29.32
N GLU A 839 5.09 -11.39 28.14
CA GLU A 839 6.48 -11.34 27.67
C GLU A 839 7.27 -10.14 28.21
N TYR A 840 6.60 -9.08 28.69
CA TYR A 840 7.25 -7.88 29.25
C TYR A 840 8.31 -8.22 30.31
N TRP A 841 7.98 -9.05 31.30
CA TRP A 841 8.92 -9.36 32.38
C TRP A 841 10.07 -10.27 31.94
N LEU A 842 9.84 -11.17 30.98
CA LEU A 842 10.90 -11.96 30.35
C LEU A 842 11.88 -11.03 29.61
N ARG A 843 11.36 -10.11 28.81
CA ARG A 843 12.15 -9.10 28.10
C ARG A 843 12.95 -8.23 29.08
N ARG A 844 12.32 -7.71 30.15
CA ARG A 844 13.02 -6.92 31.17
C ARG A 844 14.16 -7.70 31.83
N ALA A 845 13.96 -8.97 32.15
CA ALA A 845 15.01 -9.81 32.74
C ALA A 845 16.20 -9.97 31.77
N CYS A 846 15.93 -10.12 30.47
CA CYS A 846 16.95 -10.15 29.42
C CYS A 846 17.69 -8.80 29.30
N GLU A 847 16.97 -7.68 29.19
CA GLU A 847 17.54 -6.32 29.09
C GLU A 847 18.45 -5.99 30.28
N ARG A 848 18.01 -6.30 31.50
CA ARG A 848 18.79 -6.04 32.73
C ARG A 848 20.02 -6.94 32.84
N TYR A 849 19.99 -8.16 32.29
CA TYR A 849 21.20 -8.96 32.11
C TYR A 849 22.18 -8.31 31.12
N MET A 850 21.71 -7.95 29.92
CA MET A 850 22.53 -7.43 28.83
C MET A 850 23.14 -6.06 29.14
N PHE A 851 22.37 -5.13 29.72
CA PHE A 851 22.72 -3.71 29.81
C PHE A 851 23.01 -3.22 31.23
N GLU A 852 22.39 -3.79 32.27
CA GLU A 852 22.72 -3.45 33.67
C GLU A 852 23.77 -4.39 34.29
N GLY A 853 24.02 -5.56 33.68
CA GLY A 853 24.88 -6.61 34.25
C GLY A 853 24.24 -7.32 35.45
N ALA A 854 22.92 -7.49 35.43
CA ALA A 854 22.16 -8.18 36.46
C ALA A 854 22.41 -9.71 36.47
N ASP A 855 21.95 -10.39 37.52
CA ASP A 855 22.06 -11.84 37.66
C ASP A 855 20.85 -12.52 36.97
N LEU A 856 21.08 -13.14 35.81
CA LEU A 856 20.00 -13.67 34.94
C LEU A 856 19.08 -14.65 35.68
N GLU A 857 19.63 -15.58 36.47
CA GLU A 857 18.88 -16.48 37.33
C GLU A 857 17.95 -15.74 38.31
N THR A 858 18.41 -14.64 38.92
CA THR A 858 17.60 -13.83 39.83
C THR A 858 16.48 -13.09 39.08
N GLU A 859 16.80 -12.47 37.95
CA GLU A 859 15.85 -11.69 37.15
C GLU A 859 14.78 -12.57 36.51
N LEU A 860 15.13 -13.75 35.96
CA LEU A 860 14.17 -14.71 35.41
C LEU A 860 13.27 -15.32 36.49
N ALA A 861 13.76 -15.48 37.72
CA ALA A 861 12.96 -15.94 38.86
C ALA A 861 11.96 -14.88 39.34
N GLU A 862 12.32 -13.60 39.30
CA GLU A 862 11.37 -12.50 39.53
C GLU A 862 10.37 -12.39 38.38
N ALA A 863 10.82 -12.46 37.13
CA ALA A 863 9.95 -12.41 35.96
C ALA A 863 8.89 -13.53 35.96
N GLN A 864 9.27 -14.77 36.27
CA GLN A 864 8.32 -15.88 36.33
C GLN A 864 7.29 -15.69 37.47
N LEU A 865 7.68 -15.06 38.59
CA LEU A 865 6.76 -14.73 39.67
C LEU A 865 5.72 -13.69 39.20
N PHE A 866 6.15 -12.63 38.51
CA PHE A 866 5.24 -11.60 37.99
C PHE A 866 4.34 -12.13 36.86
N THR A 867 4.87 -12.78 35.83
CA THR A 867 4.06 -13.33 34.72
C THR A 867 3.03 -14.35 35.24
N THR A 868 3.39 -15.21 36.22
CA THR A 868 2.44 -16.17 36.80
C THR A 868 1.36 -15.45 37.63
N ALA A 869 1.72 -14.51 38.49
CA ALA A 869 0.75 -13.77 39.29
C ALA A 869 -0.17 -12.88 38.43
N TYR A 870 0.33 -12.41 37.28
CA TYR A 870 -0.42 -11.68 36.28
C TYR A 870 -1.47 -12.56 35.59
N LEU A 871 -1.09 -13.76 35.15
CA LEU A 871 -2.02 -14.74 34.58
C LEU A 871 -3.12 -15.14 35.59
N ASP A 872 -2.75 -15.38 36.86
CA ASP A 872 -3.70 -15.63 37.95
C ASP A 872 -4.67 -14.44 38.20
N CYS A 873 -4.27 -13.21 37.85
CA CYS A 873 -5.08 -12.00 37.99
C CYS A 873 -6.01 -11.77 36.78
N ALA A 874 -5.50 -12.06 35.57
CA ALA A 874 -6.25 -11.93 34.33
C ALA A 874 -7.27 -13.06 34.10
N GLU A 875 -7.21 -14.17 34.87
CA GLU A 875 -8.14 -15.30 34.77
C GLU A 875 -9.61 -14.84 34.93
N GLY A 876 -10.34 -14.84 33.80
CA GLY A 876 -11.77 -14.52 33.76
C GLY A 876 -12.12 -13.06 33.46
N ILE A 877 -11.16 -12.21 33.06
CA ILE A 877 -11.48 -10.96 32.35
C ILE A 877 -12.00 -11.35 30.96
N VAL A 878 -13.26 -11.04 30.66
CA VAL A 878 -13.93 -11.36 29.38
C VAL A 878 -14.50 -10.09 28.78
N VAL A 879 -14.22 -9.83 27.50
CA VAL A 879 -14.79 -8.72 26.75
C VAL A 879 -16.12 -9.15 26.13
N ASP A 880 -17.24 -8.53 26.52
CA ASP A 880 -18.54 -8.76 25.86
C ASP A 880 -18.73 -7.82 24.66
N ILE A 881 -18.05 -8.20 23.58
CA ILE A 881 -18.07 -7.56 22.27
C ILE A 881 -19.44 -7.60 21.56
N THR A 882 -20.47 -8.25 22.14
CA THR A 882 -21.81 -8.37 21.52
C THR A 882 -22.72 -7.15 21.76
N SER A 883 -22.21 -6.08 22.34
CA SER A 883 -22.99 -4.92 22.80
C SER A 883 -22.62 -3.61 22.09
N LEU A 884 -23.57 -2.67 21.99
CA LEU A 884 -23.37 -1.35 21.35
C LEU A 884 -22.35 -0.45 22.08
N ASP A 885 -21.92 -0.85 23.29
CA ASP A 885 -20.92 -0.15 24.10
C ASP A 885 -19.54 -0.85 24.03
N ALA A 886 -19.32 -1.73 23.04
CA ALA A 886 -18.14 -2.61 22.94
C ALA A 886 -16.79 -1.90 23.07
N PHE A 887 -16.61 -0.70 22.50
CA PHE A 887 -15.36 0.07 22.63
C PHE A 887 -15.10 0.52 24.08
N GLU A 888 -16.13 0.91 24.83
CA GLU A 888 -15.99 1.27 26.23
C GLU A 888 -15.71 0.03 27.10
N GLN A 889 -16.27 -1.13 26.76
CA GLN A 889 -15.98 -2.39 27.45
C GLN A 889 -14.60 -2.98 27.09
N GLN A 890 -14.12 -2.81 25.86
CA GLN A 890 -12.73 -3.08 25.47
C GLN A 890 -11.77 -2.19 26.26
N ARG A 891 -12.07 -0.89 26.39
CA ARG A 891 -11.31 0.05 27.24
C ARG A 891 -11.32 -0.38 28.70
N GLU A 892 -12.48 -0.70 29.29
CA GLU A 892 -12.57 -1.18 30.67
C GLU A 892 -11.86 -2.52 30.89
N ALA A 893 -11.87 -3.44 29.92
CA ALA A 893 -11.14 -4.70 29.99
C ALA A 893 -9.62 -4.48 29.88
N PHE A 894 -9.16 -3.62 28.97
CA PHE A 894 -7.76 -3.23 28.86
C PHE A 894 -7.27 -2.50 30.13
N GLU A 895 -8.09 -1.63 30.73
CA GLU A 895 -7.80 -1.01 32.02
C GLU A 895 -7.72 -2.03 33.17
N GLN A 896 -8.57 -3.07 33.18
CA GLN A 896 -8.48 -4.18 34.14
C GLN A 896 -7.22 -5.02 33.93
N ILE A 897 -6.85 -5.32 32.67
CA ILE A 897 -5.64 -6.05 32.31
C ILE A 897 -4.38 -5.26 32.71
N ARG A 898 -4.32 -3.94 32.40
CA ARG A 898 -3.26 -3.02 32.85
C ARG A 898 -3.21 -2.95 34.38
N ALA A 899 -4.36 -2.86 35.04
CA ALA A 899 -4.42 -2.85 36.51
C ALA A 899 -3.90 -4.14 37.13
N CYS A 900 -4.15 -5.31 36.53
CA CYS A 900 -3.52 -6.56 36.95
C CYS A 900 -1.99 -6.49 36.87
N ALA A 901 -1.44 -6.04 35.74
CA ALA A 901 0.01 -5.88 35.56
C ALA A 901 0.63 -4.93 36.61
N THR A 902 0.07 -3.73 36.77
CA THR A 902 0.51 -2.75 37.79
C THR A 902 0.28 -3.23 39.23
N SER A 903 -0.63 -4.18 39.47
CA SER A 903 -0.89 -4.72 40.81
C SER A 903 0.13 -5.79 41.25
N VAL A 904 0.65 -6.57 40.30
CA VAL A 904 1.70 -7.57 40.57
C VAL A 904 3.07 -6.91 40.57
N ASP A 905 3.30 -5.97 39.66
CA ASP A 905 4.53 -5.18 39.56
C ASP A 905 4.21 -3.67 39.54
N PRO A 906 4.36 -2.97 40.66
CA PRO A 906 4.18 -1.51 40.75
C PRO A 906 5.21 -0.68 39.97
N SER A 907 6.19 -1.30 39.29
CA SER A 907 7.11 -0.68 38.34
C SER A 907 6.80 -1.02 36.87
N PHE A 908 5.69 -1.71 36.62
CA PHE A 908 5.17 -1.93 35.26
C PHE A 908 4.69 -0.60 34.65
N GLU A 909 5.50 -0.05 33.75
CA GLU A 909 5.14 1.06 32.87
C GLU A 909 4.89 0.50 31.45
N LEU A 910 3.68 0.72 30.95
CA LEU A 910 3.26 0.40 29.59
C LEU A 910 3.54 1.65 28.75
N MET A 911 4.34 1.53 27.69
CA MET A 911 4.64 2.65 26.79
C MET A 911 3.34 3.10 26.11
N ASP A 912 3.06 4.41 26.14
CA ASP A 912 1.81 5.01 25.65
C ASP A 912 1.71 5.04 24.10
#